data_AF-A0A1B0AVK7-F1
#
_entry.id   AF-A0A1B0AVK7-F1
#
_cell.length_a   1.000
_cell.length_b   1.000
_cell.length_c   1.000
_cell.angle_alpha   90.00
_cell.angle_beta   90.00
_cell.angle_gamma   90.00
#
_symmetry.space_group_name_H-M   'P 1'
#
loop_
_entity.id
_entity.type
_entity.pdbx_description
1 polymer ?
#
loop_
_entity_poly.entity_id
_entity_poly.type
_entity_poly.pdbx_seq_one_letter_code
_entity_poly.pdbx_strand_id
1 'polypeptide(L)'
;MERTKRDLESVISSQNEQLTRYEKRLKDVVTAYKGLLKEKEALETSLSALTATKADVTGEDDNEPSSKAAHTRDKNEKVINNEDVMLPGVDDKANLQTQIHTLMNSLATLSAEKSRMEASFQNDKKQLRILLTQKDQTINDLQKKIKENQDNAKNDIEDVKAKWIIERQEREKETNNQILMIRELQKLYADERHLKENIEMQLNNFKTQFASNEAENYRLRDLQAQLKDANAQLKQFQTNSKHLNIEQSEESSNLLKQVQQEMRLLKEQHAVAIKNEQKRAQLAEEQSRNQAALHEDRVANLEARLAELSTTVGTYDRLRQQDQESIHVLKRQLQDLERSTLTTEINNDQSFSYNHSEKEWILNKLATNSGDDLSAIVDEIMRLKKILLTGNSCSSNPIDLNKIFSVATDHTECQEELNRVTFQLEAAHTELKALQEKLTQQKTHIATLQDKVQVLNTNIEDQELELKQHNEKLRLAVKDERTKWKERQNDLENEYRGKLNDLEQQLHKQRSRSLRLLDEKEQEIKALQTSFEIFHSNNHHNISAISETNNAVSSDAESDDEAHHLAFPQKKLSVKPKKLAVSDSCHMLHYANEIARKDIEITNLRKSRYVAEASMRKAIQEKVAAQEELLTKISALEEHVDRLERCKTREGANLEYLKNVIISYIVSKDPDGRRHMMNAISAVLQFTPAETQAINSALHKK
;
A
#
# COMPACT_ATOMS: atom_id res chain seq x y z
N MET A 1 52.27 4.43 25.56
CA MET A 1 51.47 5.34 24.71
C MET A 1 52.12 5.46 23.36
N GLU A 2 52.03 4.41 22.55
CA GLU A 2 52.63 4.41 21.24
C GLU A 2 51.67 5.14 20.29
N ARG A 3 51.88 6.45 20.14
CA ARG A 3 51.41 7.18 18.95
C ARG A 3 51.83 6.31 17.77
N THR A 4 50.85 5.86 16.97
CA THR A 4 51.17 4.90 15.91
C THR A 4 52.28 5.48 15.04
N LYS A 5 53.20 4.64 14.55
CA LYS A 5 54.33 5.09 13.73
C LYS A 5 53.89 6.09 12.65
N ARG A 6 52.69 5.89 12.09
CA ARG A 6 52.00 6.79 11.16
C ARG A 6 51.61 8.15 11.74
N ASP A 7 51.11 8.23 12.98
CA ASP A 7 50.79 9.49 13.63
C ASP A 7 52.07 10.27 14.00
N LEU A 8 53.13 9.57 14.44
CA LEU A 8 54.44 10.18 14.67
C LEU A 8 55.06 10.64 13.36
N GLU A 9 54.99 9.84 12.29
CA GLU A 9 55.43 10.22 10.94
C GLU A 9 54.63 11.42 10.42
N SER A 10 53.32 11.49 10.68
CA SER A 10 52.48 12.64 10.32
C SER A 10 52.84 13.89 11.12
N VAL A 11 53.14 13.77 12.41
CA VAL A 11 53.56 14.89 13.25
C VAL A 11 54.97 15.35 12.86
N ILE A 12 55.90 14.43 12.61
CA ILE A 12 57.26 14.72 12.13
C ILE A 12 57.18 15.37 10.74
N SER A 13 56.29 14.89 9.86
CA SER A 13 56.07 15.48 8.54
C SER A 13 55.51 16.91 8.66
N SER A 14 54.52 17.13 9.52
CA SER A 14 53.97 18.47 9.79
C SER A 14 55.00 19.41 10.42
N GLN A 15 55.81 18.90 11.37
CA GLN A 15 56.90 19.64 11.98
C GLN A 15 58.01 19.97 10.97
N ASN A 16 58.36 19.04 10.09
CA ASN A 16 59.30 19.29 9.00
C ASN A 16 58.76 20.32 8.02
N GLU A 17 57.46 20.28 7.70
CA GLU A 17 56.83 21.28 6.84
C GLU A 17 56.85 22.67 7.50
N GLN A 18 56.56 22.75 8.81
CA GLN A 18 56.67 23.99 9.58
C GLN A 18 58.11 24.49 9.64
N LEU A 19 59.09 23.62 9.91
CA LEU A 19 60.51 23.96 9.91
C LEU A 19 60.96 24.46 8.54
N THR A 20 60.52 23.82 7.45
CA THR A 20 60.82 24.26 6.09
C THR A 20 60.21 25.64 5.80
N ARG A 21 58.99 25.89 6.27
CA ARG A 21 58.34 27.21 6.17
C ARG A 21 59.10 28.28 6.98
N TYR A 22 59.53 27.96 8.20
CA TYR A 22 60.32 28.88 9.03
C TYR A 22 61.71 29.12 8.46
N GLU A 23 62.36 28.08 7.94
CA GLU A 23 63.66 28.18 7.28
C GLU A 23 63.56 29.06 6.03
N LYS A 24 62.52 28.88 5.21
CA LYS A 24 62.26 29.74 4.05
C LYS A 24 62.03 31.19 4.48
N ARG A 25 61.16 31.42 5.48
CA ARG A 25 60.88 32.76 6.00
C ARG A 25 62.13 33.41 6.58
N LEU A 26 62.98 32.65 7.27
CA LEU A 26 64.24 33.14 7.81
C LEU A 26 65.23 33.46 6.69
N LYS A 27 65.34 32.62 5.65
CA LYS A 27 66.14 32.90 4.45
C LYS A 27 65.67 34.17 3.75
N ASP A 28 64.36 34.38 3.64
CA ASP A 28 63.78 35.59 3.04
C ASP A 28 64.10 36.83 3.90
N VAL A 29 63.95 36.74 5.23
CA VAL A 29 64.31 37.81 6.17
C VAL A 29 65.81 38.11 6.14
N VAL A 30 66.66 37.09 6.11
CA VAL A 30 68.12 37.27 6.01
C VAL A 30 68.50 37.89 4.67
N THR A 31 67.82 37.53 3.58
CA THR A 31 68.07 38.11 2.26
C THR A 31 67.62 39.57 2.21
N ALA A 32 66.45 39.89 2.77
CA ALA A 32 65.97 41.26 2.92
C ALA A 32 66.90 42.09 3.81
N TYR A 33 67.36 41.53 4.93
CA TYR A 33 68.32 42.18 5.82
C TYR A 33 69.66 42.44 5.13
N LYS A 34 70.17 41.48 4.34
CA LYS A 34 71.39 41.67 3.54
C LYS A 34 71.21 42.72 2.45
N GLY A 35 70.04 42.80 1.81
CA GLY A 35 69.70 43.85 0.85
C GLY A 35 69.68 45.22 1.51
N LEU A 36 68.98 45.35 2.63
CA LEU A 36 68.91 46.58 3.42
C LEU A 36 70.28 47.00 3.96
N LEU A 37 71.12 46.05 4.35
CA LEU A 37 72.49 46.32 4.79
C LEU A 37 73.32 46.90 3.64
N LYS A 38 73.20 46.35 2.42
CA LYS A 38 73.88 46.91 1.23
C LYS A 38 73.37 48.30 0.88
N GLU A 39 72.07 48.55 1.00
CA GLU A 39 71.50 49.90 0.83
C GLU A 39 72.06 50.86 1.89
N LYS A 40 72.12 50.43 3.15
CA LYS A 40 72.69 51.20 4.25
C LYS A 40 74.18 51.50 4.01
N GLU A 41 74.99 50.51 3.64
CA GLU A 41 76.41 50.68 3.31
C GLU A 41 76.61 51.61 2.10
N ALA A 42 75.78 51.48 1.07
CA ALA A 42 75.80 52.39 -0.08
C ALA A 42 75.42 53.84 0.32
N LEU A 43 74.48 54.01 1.23
CA LEU A 43 74.11 55.32 1.76
C LEU A 43 75.18 55.90 2.69
N GLU A 44 75.78 55.11 3.57
CA GLU A 44 76.85 55.55 4.48
C GLU A 44 78.12 55.92 3.70
N THR A 45 78.46 55.17 2.64
CA THR A 45 79.56 55.52 1.73
C THR A 45 79.25 56.79 0.94
N SER A 46 78.01 56.98 0.50
CA SER A 46 77.58 58.24 -0.14
C SER A 46 77.65 59.43 0.81
N LEU A 47 77.27 59.23 2.09
CA LEU A 47 77.23 60.27 3.10
C LEU A 47 78.64 60.64 3.56
N SER A 48 79.53 59.64 3.72
CA SER A 48 80.94 59.85 4.04
C SER A 48 81.69 60.59 2.92
N ALA A 49 81.38 60.27 1.67
CA ALA A 49 81.90 61.00 0.52
C ALA A 49 81.40 62.45 0.50
N LEU A 50 80.18 62.73 0.97
CA LEU A 50 79.60 64.08 1.04
C LEU A 50 80.09 64.90 2.24
N THR A 51 80.39 64.27 3.39
CA THR A 51 80.87 64.96 4.60
C THR A 51 82.36 65.26 4.59
N ALA A 52 83.17 64.51 3.82
CA ALA A 52 84.61 64.74 3.68
C ALA A 52 84.97 66.14 3.10
N THR A 53 84.05 66.81 2.40
CA THR A 53 84.24 68.19 1.88
C THR A 53 83.81 69.28 2.86
N LYS A 54 83.10 68.93 3.95
CA LYS A 54 82.62 69.92 4.93
C LYS A 54 83.64 70.25 6.03
N ALA A 55 84.75 69.53 6.08
CA ALA A 55 85.79 69.69 7.10
C ALA A 55 86.94 70.64 6.70
N ASP A 56 86.94 71.17 5.46
CA ASP A 56 88.12 71.88 4.90
C ASP A 56 87.85 73.34 4.46
N VAL A 57 86.75 73.98 4.92
CA VAL A 57 86.35 75.34 4.46
C VAL A 57 86.02 76.35 5.58
N THR A 58 86.34 76.12 6.85
CA THR A 58 86.15 77.19 7.87
C THR A 58 87.24 77.19 8.95
N GLY A 59 88.17 78.14 8.84
CA GLY A 59 89.04 78.61 9.93
C GLY A 59 88.57 79.96 10.48
N GLU A 60 88.77 80.14 11.79
CA GLU A 60 88.68 81.36 12.64
C GLU A 60 87.25 81.90 12.96
N ASP A 61 86.83 82.19 14.19
CA ASP A 61 87.45 82.12 15.52
C ASP A 61 86.39 82.20 16.65
N ASP A 62 86.84 81.88 17.87
CA ASP A 62 86.34 82.21 19.22
C ASP A 62 85.37 81.31 20.04
N ASN A 63 86.00 80.81 21.13
CA ASN A 63 85.54 80.54 22.50
C ASN A 63 85.11 79.12 22.97
N GLU A 64 86.07 78.49 23.65
CA GLU A 64 86.03 77.45 24.71
C GLU A 64 84.97 77.66 25.84
N PRO A 65 84.76 76.74 26.82
CA PRO A 65 85.54 75.52 27.16
C PRO A 65 84.76 74.23 27.54
N SER A 66 85.55 73.16 27.74
CA SER A 66 85.34 71.98 28.64
C SER A 66 84.42 70.84 28.15
N SER A 67 84.75 69.55 28.26
CA SER A 67 85.82 68.87 29.02
C SER A 67 85.98 67.38 28.60
N LYS A 68 87.22 66.89 28.68
CA LYS A 68 87.71 65.53 29.04
C LYS A 68 87.36 64.35 28.09
N ALA A 69 88.33 63.85 27.31
CA ALA A 69 89.43 62.91 27.67
C ALA A 69 89.07 61.46 27.28
N ALA A 70 89.69 60.91 26.22
CA ALA A 70 90.89 60.04 26.24
C ALA A 70 90.51 58.57 26.59
N HIS A 71 91.06 57.49 26.04
CA HIS A 71 92.27 57.10 25.30
C HIS A 71 91.99 55.61 24.88
N THR A 72 92.56 54.94 23.88
CA THR A 72 93.96 54.53 23.59
C THR A 72 93.87 53.57 22.37
N ARG A 73 94.59 53.74 21.25
CA ARG A 73 95.95 53.22 20.88
C ARG A 73 96.11 51.69 21.06
N ASP A 74 96.65 50.90 20.13
CA ASP A 74 97.90 50.97 19.31
C ASP A 74 97.75 50.13 18.01
N LYS A 75 98.22 50.53 16.81
CA LYS A 75 99.58 50.53 16.20
C LYS A 75 100.20 49.16 15.82
N ASN A 76 100.46 48.97 14.51
CA ASN A 76 101.78 48.71 13.88
C ASN A 76 101.55 48.38 12.38
N GLU A 77 101.88 49.24 11.41
CA GLU A 77 103.21 49.64 10.89
C GLU A 77 103.79 48.65 9.85
N LYS A 78 103.91 49.10 8.60
CA LYS A 78 104.95 48.68 7.65
C LYS A 78 105.19 49.76 6.59
N VAL A 79 106.39 50.34 6.66
CA VAL A 79 107.02 51.32 5.76
C VAL A 79 107.64 50.59 4.57
N ILE A 80 107.53 51.13 3.35
CA ILE A 80 108.61 51.22 2.34
C ILE A 80 108.39 52.49 1.50
N ASN A 81 109.45 53.29 1.37
CA ASN A 81 109.52 54.56 0.65
C ASN A 81 109.61 54.38 -0.88
N ASN A 82 109.19 55.37 -1.67
CA ASN A 82 110.06 56.36 -2.34
C ASN A 82 109.32 57.11 -3.45
N GLU A 83 109.48 58.44 -3.40
CA GLU A 83 109.66 59.39 -4.51
C GLU A 83 108.60 59.40 -5.64
N ASP A 84 107.82 60.47 -5.73
CA ASP A 84 108.10 61.45 -6.78
C ASP A 84 107.51 62.84 -6.47
N VAL A 85 108.24 63.86 -6.92
CA VAL A 85 107.94 65.28 -6.80
C VAL A 85 106.99 65.66 -7.93
N MET A 86 105.91 66.43 -7.66
CA MET A 86 105.46 67.59 -8.48
C MET A 86 104.04 68.11 -8.14
N LEU A 87 103.96 69.44 -7.99
CA LEU A 87 102.85 70.38 -8.29
C LEU A 87 101.66 70.50 -7.30
N PRO A 88 101.49 71.67 -6.65
CA PRO A 88 100.30 71.99 -5.86
C PRO A 88 99.15 72.41 -6.80
N GLY A 89 98.10 71.59 -6.91
CA GLY A 89 96.89 71.90 -7.69
C GLY A 89 96.15 70.73 -8.33
N VAL A 90 96.60 69.48 -8.14
CA VAL A 90 95.99 68.27 -8.73
C VAL A 90 95.04 67.53 -7.77
N ASP A 91 95.16 67.78 -6.46
CA ASP A 91 94.45 66.99 -5.44
C ASP A 91 92.93 67.19 -5.43
N ASP A 92 92.43 68.40 -5.68
CA ASP A 92 90.98 68.67 -5.65
C ASP A 92 90.22 67.99 -6.79
N LYS A 93 90.82 67.91 -7.98
CA LYS A 93 90.19 67.28 -9.16
C LYS A 93 90.19 65.76 -9.04
N ALA A 94 91.26 65.18 -8.53
CA ALA A 94 91.35 63.75 -8.26
C ALA A 94 90.41 63.32 -7.12
N ASN A 95 90.30 64.14 -6.07
CA ASN A 95 89.38 63.91 -4.96
C ASN A 95 87.91 64.01 -5.41
N LEU A 96 87.56 65.00 -6.24
CA LEU A 96 86.21 65.14 -6.80
C LEU A 96 85.85 63.99 -7.77
N GLN A 97 86.80 63.52 -8.59
CA GLN A 97 86.58 62.36 -9.45
C GLN A 97 86.33 61.08 -8.65
N THR A 98 87.07 60.88 -7.56
CA THR A 98 86.90 59.74 -6.65
C THR A 98 85.54 59.80 -5.94
N GLN A 99 85.09 61.00 -5.55
CA GLN A 99 83.76 61.23 -4.97
C GLN A 99 82.62 60.93 -5.95
N ILE A 100 82.72 61.41 -7.19
CA ILE A 100 81.74 61.14 -8.26
C ILE A 100 81.68 59.63 -8.54
N HIS A 101 82.82 58.96 -8.61
CA HIS A 101 82.87 57.51 -8.82
C HIS A 101 82.20 56.75 -7.66
N THR A 102 82.40 57.20 -6.42
CA THR A 102 81.81 56.58 -5.22
C THR A 102 80.29 56.77 -5.17
N LEU A 103 79.80 57.97 -5.50
CA LEU A 103 78.35 58.27 -5.61
C LEU A 103 77.68 57.52 -6.76
N MET A 104 78.40 57.33 -7.87
CA MET A 104 77.91 56.55 -9.01
C MET A 104 77.76 55.07 -8.65
N ASN A 105 78.73 54.51 -7.91
CA ASN A 105 78.68 53.11 -7.47
C ASN A 105 77.59 52.88 -6.41
N SER A 106 77.37 53.83 -5.49
CA SER A 106 76.28 53.73 -4.51
C SER A 106 74.90 53.87 -5.16
N LEU A 107 74.74 54.79 -6.13
CA LEU A 107 73.52 54.93 -6.93
C LEU A 107 73.24 53.68 -7.77
N ALA A 108 74.27 53.10 -8.40
CA ALA A 108 74.14 51.86 -9.16
C ALA A 108 73.68 50.69 -8.25
N THR A 109 74.23 50.60 -7.04
CA THR A 109 73.85 49.58 -6.04
C THR A 109 72.40 49.75 -5.59
N LEU A 110 71.97 50.99 -5.29
CA LEU A 110 70.60 51.29 -4.90
C LEU A 110 69.60 51.10 -6.06
N SER A 111 70.01 51.41 -7.28
CA SER A 111 69.22 51.15 -8.49
C SER A 111 69.07 49.64 -8.76
N ALA A 112 70.13 48.86 -8.55
CA ALA A 112 70.10 47.41 -8.70
C ALA A 112 69.19 46.74 -7.65
N GLU A 113 69.28 47.15 -6.39
CA GLU A 113 68.42 46.59 -5.33
C GLU A 113 66.95 47.03 -5.50
N LYS A 114 66.69 48.28 -5.91
CA LYS A 114 65.34 48.76 -6.27
C LYS A 114 64.76 47.96 -7.44
N SER A 115 65.55 47.71 -8.50
CA SER A 115 65.10 46.90 -9.64
C SER A 115 64.82 45.45 -9.24
N ARG A 116 65.62 44.90 -8.32
CA ARG A 116 65.43 43.55 -7.79
C ARG A 116 64.14 43.44 -6.95
N MET A 117 63.89 44.42 -6.08
CA MET A 117 62.65 44.50 -5.31
C MET A 117 61.42 44.66 -6.22
N GLU A 118 61.47 45.57 -7.19
CA GLU A 118 60.38 45.77 -8.15
C GLU A 118 60.10 44.48 -8.95
N ALA A 119 61.13 43.77 -9.41
CA ALA A 119 60.97 42.50 -10.10
C ALA A 119 60.31 41.41 -9.23
N SER A 120 60.70 41.32 -7.95
CA SER A 120 60.04 40.40 -7.00
C SER A 120 58.57 40.75 -6.78
N PHE A 121 58.24 42.04 -6.63
CA PHE A 121 56.85 42.50 -6.47
C PHE A 121 55.99 42.20 -7.71
N GLN A 122 56.51 42.40 -8.92
CA GLN A 122 55.78 42.08 -10.15
C GLN A 122 55.54 40.57 -10.28
N ASN A 123 56.51 39.73 -9.87
CA ASN A 123 56.35 38.28 -9.86
C ASN A 123 55.29 37.85 -8.84
N ASP A 124 55.32 38.39 -7.62
CA ASP A 124 54.33 38.10 -6.59
C ASP A 124 52.92 38.53 -7.01
N LYS A 125 52.79 39.71 -7.63
CA LYS A 125 51.52 40.18 -8.21
C LYS A 125 51.00 39.22 -9.29
N LYS A 126 51.87 38.69 -10.14
CA LYS A 126 51.49 37.69 -11.16
C LYS A 126 51.08 36.36 -10.51
N GLN A 127 51.83 35.89 -9.51
CA GLN A 127 51.49 34.68 -8.76
C GLN A 127 50.15 34.80 -8.04
N LEU A 128 49.89 35.93 -7.38
CA LEU A 128 48.61 36.20 -6.71
C LEU A 128 47.43 36.21 -7.69
N ARG A 129 47.61 36.77 -8.90
CA ARG A 129 46.58 36.70 -9.95
C ARG A 129 46.31 35.26 -10.39
N ILE A 130 47.35 34.46 -10.59
CA ILE A 130 47.19 33.04 -10.96
C ILE A 130 46.46 32.28 -9.84
N LEU A 131 46.87 32.47 -8.58
CA LEU A 131 46.21 31.86 -7.44
C LEU A 131 44.75 32.28 -7.33
N LEU A 132 44.43 33.56 -7.56
CA LEU A 132 43.05 34.04 -7.57
C LEU A 132 42.23 33.33 -8.66
N THR A 133 42.73 33.27 -9.90
CA THR A 133 42.03 32.58 -11.00
C THR A 133 41.84 31.08 -10.73
N GLN A 134 42.82 30.42 -10.10
CA GLN A 134 42.70 29.02 -9.70
C GLN A 134 41.65 28.85 -8.60
N LYS A 135 41.61 29.76 -7.62
CA LYS A 135 40.57 29.73 -6.57
C LYS A 135 39.19 29.98 -7.15
N ASP A 136 39.03 30.92 -8.06
CA ASP A 136 37.77 31.18 -8.76
C ASP A 136 37.30 29.97 -9.57
N GLN A 137 38.23 29.30 -10.28
CA GLN A 137 37.93 28.03 -10.97
C GLN A 137 37.46 26.95 -9.98
N THR A 138 38.17 26.75 -8.86
CA THR A 138 37.74 25.77 -7.86
C THR A 138 36.39 26.10 -7.24
N ILE A 139 36.08 27.38 -7.04
CA ILE A 139 34.77 27.82 -6.54
C ILE A 139 33.68 27.49 -7.56
N ASN A 140 33.90 27.78 -8.84
CA ASN A 140 32.95 27.47 -9.91
C ASN A 140 32.72 25.96 -10.05
N ASP A 141 33.78 25.15 -9.98
CA ASP A 141 33.67 23.68 -10.05
C ASP A 141 32.91 23.12 -8.84
N LEU A 142 33.16 23.66 -7.64
CA LEU A 142 32.41 23.28 -6.44
C LEU A 142 30.94 23.71 -6.52
N GLN A 143 30.64 24.91 -7.03
CA GLN A 143 29.28 25.36 -7.27
C GLN A 143 28.55 24.46 -8.28
N LYS A 144 29.22 24.06 -9.36
CA LYS A 144 28.67 23.13 -10.35
C LYS A 144 28.37 21.77 -9.72
N LYS A 145 29.30 21.20 -8.95
CA LYS A 145 29.09 19.94 -8.22
C LYS A 145 27.97 20.02 -7.19
N ILE A 146 27.84 21.14 -6.48
CA ILE A 146 26.72 21.36 -5.55
C ILE A 146 25.39 21.36 -6.31
N LYS A 147 25.32 22.02 -7.47
CA LYS A 147 24.12 22.06 -8.30
C LYS A 147 23.77 20.68 -8.88
N GLU A 148 24.75 19.95 -9.41
CA GLU A 148 24.58 18.58 -9.89
C GLU A 148 24.08 17.65 -8.77
N ASN A 149 24.66 17.71 -7.58
CA ASN A 149 24.19 16.95 -6.42
C ASN A 149 22.78 17.35 -5.98
N GLN A 150 22.44 18.64 -6.06
CA GLN A 150 21.10 19.12 -5.73
C GLN A 150 20.06 18.60 -6.73
N ASP A 151 20.38 18.56 -8.03
CA ASP A 151 19.49 18.05 -9.05
C ASP A 151 19.36 16.52 -8.99
N ASN A 152 20.45 15.79 -8.70
CA ASN A 152 20.39 14.36 -8.42
C ASN A 152 19.51 14.05 -7.19
N ALA A 153 19.66 14.79 -6.10
CA ALA A 153 18.82 14.62 -4.91
C ALA A 153 17.34 14.93 -5.19
N LYS A 154 17.03 15.89 -6.06
CA LYS A 154 15.65 16.13 -6.50
C LYS A 154 15.10 14.96 -7.31
N ASN A 155 15.88 14.42 -8.24
CA ASN A 155 15.48 13.26 -9.04
C ASN A 155 15.23 12.05 -8.15
N ASP A 156 16.10 11.76 -7.17
CA ASP A 156 15.90 10.67 -6.21
C ASP A 156 14.59 10.86 -5.41
N ILE A 157 14.28 12.11 -5.01
CA ILE A 157 13.03 12.45 -4.33
C ILE A 157 11.81 12.22 -5.26
N GLU A 158 11.91 12.57 -6.54
CA GLU A 158 10.84 12.36 -7.53
C GLU A 158 10.62 10.87 -7.83
N ASP A 159 11.69 10.08 -7.92
CA ASP A 159 11.65 8.63 -8.11
C ASP A 159 11.00 7.93 -6.91
N VAL A 160 11.36 8.32 -5.68
CA VAL A 160 10.69 7.83 -4.46
C VAL A 160 9.22 8.30 -4.44
N LYS A 161 8.98 9.55 -4.85
CA LYS A 161 7.69 10.12 -5.29
C LYS A 161 6.83 9.10 -6.03
N ALA A 162 7.31 8.73 -7.21
CA ALA A 162 6.64 7.85 -8.15
C ALA A 162 6.43 6.44 -7.58
N LYS A 163 7.45 5.85 -6.95
CA LYS A 163 7.36 4.53 -6.31
C LYS A 163 6.26 4.50 -5.25
N TRP A 164 6.15 5.53 -4.43
CA TRP A 164 5.13 5.61 -3.38
C TRP A 164 3.71 5.73 -3.95
N ILE A 165 3.55 6.46 -5.07
CA ILE A 165 2.27 6.55 -5.79
C ILE A 165 1.87 5.19 -6.37
N ILE A 166 2.80 4.46 -6.98
CA ILE A 166 2.55 3.12 -7.55
C ILE A 166 2.15 2.16 -6.43
N GLU A 167 2.93 2.08 -5.36
CA GLU A 167 2.66 1.24 -4.20
C GLU A 167 1.28 1.54 -3.58
N ARG A 168 0.90 2.82 -3.51
CA ARG A 168 -0.43 3.23 -3.03
C ARG A 168 -1.55 2.72 -3.95
N GLN A 169 -1.38 2.84 -5.27
CA GLN A 169 -2.36 2.34 -6.24
C GLN A 169 -2.46 0.81 -6.22
N GLU A 170 -1.34 0.10 -6.03
CA GLU A 170 -1.33 -1.36 -5.89
C GLU A 170 -2.07 -1.81 -4.63
N ARG A 171 -1.82 -1.17 -3.47
CA ARG A 171 -2.61 -1.44 -2.27
C ARG A 171 -4.09 -1.14 -2.46
N GLU A 172 -4.43 -0.05 -3.12
CA GLU A 172 -5.83 0.29 -3.41
C GLU A 172 -6.48 -0.77 -4.30
N LYS A 173 -5.81 -1.23 -5.36
CA LYS A 173 -6.26 -2.34 -6.21
C LYS A 173 -6.43 -3.64 -5.42
N GLU A 174 -5.48 -3.97 -4.56
CA GLU A 174 -5.57 -5.17 -3.71
C GLU A 174 -6.75 -5.08 -2.74
N THR A 175 -6.95 -3.95 -2.07
CA THR A 175 -8.11 -3.74 -1.19
C THR A 175 -9.43 -3.81 -1.95
N ASN A 176 -9.49 -3.28 -3.18
CA ASN A 176 -10.67 -3.38 -4.04
C ASN A 176 -10.95 -4.84 -4.44
N ASN A 177 -9.92 -5.61 -4.79
CA ASN A 177 -10.06 -7.04 -5.10
C ASN A 177 -10.52 -7.84 -3.88
N GLN A 178 -9.97 -7.55 -2.69
CA GLN A 178 -10.40 -8.17 -1.44
C GLN A 178 -11.88 -7.87 -1.16
N ILE A 179 -12.34 -6.63 -1.39
CA ILE A 179 -13.75 -6.26 -1.25
C ILE A 179 -14.63 -7.01 -2.25
N LEU A 180 -14.21 -7.16 -3.50
CA LEU A 180 -14.95 -7.93 -4.51
C LEU A 180 -15.06 -9.41 -4.12
N MET A 181 -13.95 -10.03 -3.70
CA MET A 181 -13.94 -11.40 -3.22
C MET A 181 -14.86 -11.59 -2.00
N ILE A 182 -14.87 -10.64 -1.07
CA ILE A 182 -15.79 -10.67 0.07
C ILE A 182 -17.25 -10.59 -0.38
N ARG A 183 -17.58 -9.72 -1.36
CA ARG A 183 -18.94 -9.65 -1.91
C ARG A 183 -19.35 -10.94 -2.61
N GLU A 184 -18.45 -11.57 -3.36
CA GLU A 184 -18.71 -12.86 -4.01
C GLU A 184 -18.91 -13.97 -2.98
N LEU A 185 -18.08 -14.05 -1.93
CA LEU A 185 -18.25 -14.99 -0.84
C LEU A 185 -19.56 -14.77 -0.08
N GLN A 186 -19.94 -13.51 0.17
CA GLN A 186 -21.23 -13.17 0.78
C GLN A 186 -22.41 -13.59 -0.10
N LYS A 187 -22.30 -13.42 -1.42
CA LYS A 187 -23.31 -13.87 -2.37
C LYS A 187 -23.44 -15.40 -2.37
N LEU A 188 -22.33 -16.12 -2.47
CA LEU A 188 -22.32 -17.59 -2.41
C LEU A 188 -22.90 -18.11 -1.10
N TYR A 189 -22.56 -17.48 0.03
CA TYR A 189 -23.12 -17.83 1.32
C TYR A 189 -24.64 -17.60 1.40
N ALA A 190 -25.13 -16.50 0.81
CA ALA A 190 -26.57 -16.24 0.73
C ALA A 190 -27.28 -17.26 -0.17
N ASP A 191 -26.69 -17.60 -1.32
CA ASP A 191 -27.23 -18.59 -2.26
C ASP A 191 -27.26 -19.99 -1.62
N GLU A 192 -26.20 -20.40 -0.90
CA GLU A 192 -26.17 -21.66 -0.14
C GLU A 192 -27.23 -21.68 0.96
N ARG A 193 -27.43 -20.56 1.66
CA ARG A 193 -28.46 -20.44 2.70
C ARG A 193 -29.87 -20.56 2.11
N HIS A 194 -30.14 -19.88 1.00
CA HIS A 194 -31.41 -19.98 0.30
C HIS A 194 -31.66 -21.40 -0.24
N LEU A 195 -30.63 -22.05 -0.79
CA LEU A 195 -30.72 -23.43 -1.24
C LEU A 195 -31.03 -24.38 -0.07
N LYS A 196 -30.36 -24.20 1.07
CA LYS A 196 -30.62 -24.96 2.29
C LYS A 196 -32.06 -24.76 2.79
N GLU A 197 -32.52 -23.52 2.88
CA GLU A 197 -33.90 -23.19 3.30
C GLU A 197 -34.93 -23.83 2.34
N ASN A 198 -34.65 -23.83 1.03
CA ASN A 198 -35.51 -24.48 0.04
C ASN A 198 -35.55 -26.01 0.21
N ILE A 199 -34.41 -26.65 0.45
CA ILE A 199 -34.32 -28.10 0.71
C ILE A 199 -35.03 -28.44 2.03
N GLU A 200 -34.85 -27.64 3.08
CA GLU A 200 -35.53 -27.82 4.37
C GLU A 200 -37.05 -27.66 4.22
N MET A 201 -37.52 -26.70 3.41
CA MET A 201 -38.93 -26.55 3.08
C MET A 201 -39.46 -27.76 2.31
N GLN A 202 -38.73 -28.27 1.32
CA GLN A 202 -39.10 -29.50 0.59
C GLN A 202 -39.16 -30.71 1.53
N LEU A 203 -38.17 -30.87 2.42
CA LEU A 203 -38.13 -31.93 3.42
C LEU A 203 -39.33 -31.84 4.36
N ASN A 204 -39.68 -30.63 4.80
CA ASN A 204 -40.83 -30.41 5.66
C ASN A 204 -42.15 -30.73 4.93
N ASN A 205 -42.28 -30.33 3.66
CA ASN A 205 -43.42 -30.67 2.82
C ASN A 205 -43.56 -32.19 2.66
N PHE A 206 -42.46 -32.90 2.35
CA PHE A 206 -42.48 -34.36 2.29
C PHE A 206 -42.85 -34.97 3.64
N LYS A 207 -42.32 -34.46 4.75
CA LYS A 207 -42.66 -34.93 6.09
C LYS A 207 -44.15 -34.73 6.40
N THR A 208 -44.74 -33.60 6.01
CA THR A 208 -46.18 -33.35 6.13
C THR A 208 -46.98 -34.31 5.26
N GLN A 209 -46.56 -34.54 4.01
CA GLN A 209 -47.20 -35.51 3.11
C GLN A 209 -47.12 -36.94 3.64
N PHE A 210 -45.98 -37.34 4.24
CA PHE A 210 -45.86 -38.65 4.88
C PHE A 210 -46.76 -38.76 6.10
N ALA A 211 -46.83 -37.74 6.95
CA ALA A 211 -47.73 -37.73 8.10
C ALA A 211 -49.21 -37.78 7.67
N SER A 212 -49.60 -37.07 6.60
CA SER A 212 -50.97 -37.14 6.07
C SER A 212 -51.27 -38.51 5.48
N ASN A 213 -50.34 -39.09 4.73
CA ASN A 213 -50.50 -40.42 4.13
C ASN A 213 -50.51 -41.53 5.21
N GLU A 214 -49.74 -41.39 6.29
CA GLU A 214 -49.79 -42.29 7.44
C GLU A 214 -51.12 -42.19 8.19
N ALA A 215 -51.64 -40.97 8.39
CA ALA A 215 -52.97 -40.75 8.97
C ALA A 215 -54.08 -41.30 8.06
N GLU A 216 -53.98 -41.15 6.74
CA GLU A 216 -54.90 -41.76 5.78
C GLU A 216 -54.80 -43.29 5.81
N ASN A 217 -53.60 -43.87 5.89
CA ASN A 217 -53.41 -45.31 6.05
C ASN A 217 -54.01 -45.84 7.36
N TYR A 218 -53.86 -45.10 8.46
CA TYR A 218 -54.48 -45.45 9.73
C TYR A 218 -56.00 -45.42 9.61
N ARG A 219 -56.55 -44.36 9.01
CA ARG A 219 -57.99 -44.24 8.73
C ARG A 219 -58.51 -45.35 7.80
N LEU A 220 -57.73 -45.74 6.79
CA LEU A 220 -58.05 -46.86 5.90
C LEU A 220 -58.07 -48.19 6.67
N ARG A 221 -57.09 -48.41 7.56
CA ARG A 221 -57.03 -49.58 8.44
C ARG A 221 -58.22 -49.64 9.39
N ASP A 222 -58.57 -48.52 10.01
CA ASP A 222 -59.73 -48.41 10.89
C ASP A 222 -61.04 -48.62 10.12
N LEU A 223 -61.19 -48.04 8.92
CA LEU A 223 -62.35 -48.29 8.06
C LEU A 223 -62.43 -49.76 7.63
N GLN A 224 -61.30 -50.40 7.36
CA GLN A 224 -61.23 -51.82 7.00
C GLN A 224 -61.56 -52.72 8.20
N ALA A 225 -61.14 -52.35 9.41
CA ALA A 225 -61.53 -53.01 10.65
C ALA A 225 -63.03 -52.83 10.92
N GLN A 226 -63.55 -51.62 10.80
CA GLN A 226 -64.97 -51.31 10.92
C GLN A 226 -65.81 -52.05 9.87
N LEU A 227 -65.33 -52.21 8.62
CA LEU A 227 -65.99 -53.02 7.60
C LEU A 227 -65.96 -54.52 7.93
N LYS A 228 -64.88 -55.02 8.53
CA LYS A 228 -64.81 -56.40 9.02
C LYS A 228 -65.77 -56.62 10.18
N ASP A 229 -65.80 -55.70 11.13
CA ASP A 229 -66.69 -55.75 12.29
C ASP A 229 -68.15 -55.60 11.86
N ALA A 230 -68.47 -54.67 10.96
CA ALA A 230 -69.81 -54.53 10.39
C ALA A 230 -70.22 -55.76 9.56
N ASN A 231 -69.29 -56.41 8.84
CA ASN A 231 -69.55 -57.68 8.18
C ASN A 231 -69.72 -58.84 9.17
N ALA A 232 -68.96 -58.87 10.26
CA ALA A 232 -69.11 -59.85 11.33
C ALA A 232 -70.42 -59.64 12.10
N GLN A 233 -70.81 -58.39 12.32
CA GLN A 233 -72.09 -57.99 12.89
C GLN A 233 -73.23 -58.27 11.92
N LEU A 234 -73.11 -58.03 10.62
CA LEU A 234 -74.11 -58.44 9.63
C LEU A 234 -74.23 -59.96 9.53
N LYS A 235 -73.14 -60.71 9.67
CA LYS A 235 -73.19 -62.17 9.83
C LYS A 235 -73.86 -62.56 11.15
N GLN A 236 -73.54 -61.88 12.26
CA GLN A 236 -74.17 -62.08 13.56
C GLN A 236 -75.64 -61.68 13.55
N PHE A 237 -76.06 -60.65 12.82
CA PHE A 237 -77.44 -60.23 12.62
C PHE A 237 -78.13 -61.10 11.58
N GLN A 238 -77.44 -61.71 10.62
CA GLN A 238 -78.01 -62.78 9.80
C GLN A 238 -78.23 -64.06 10.61
N THR A 239 -77.40 -64.33 11.62
CA THR A 239 -77.60 -65.44 12.57
C THR A 239 -78.57 -65.09 13.71
N ASN A 240 -78.63 -63.84 14.14
CA ASN A 240 -79.49 -63.32 15.22
C ASN A 240 -80.83 -62.79 14.69
N SER A 241 -80.97 -62.47 13.41
CA SER A 241 -82.29 -62.28 12.77
C SER A 241 -83.03 -63.62 12.63
N LYS A 242 -82.33 -64.76 12.85
CA LYS A 242 -82.97 -66.05 13.13
C LYS A 242 -83.26 -66.26 14.62
N HIS A 243 -82.78 -65.40 15.50
CA HIS A 243 -82.94 -65.51 16.95
C HIS A 243 -83.15 -64.14 17.59
N LEU A 244 -84.44 -63.81 17.70
CA LEU A 244 -85.03 -62.89 18.65
C LEU A 244 -85.18 -61.43 18.22
N ASN A 245 -86.44 -61.07 18.37
CA ASN A 245 -87.10 -59.80 18.24
C ASN A 245 -87.16 -59.19 19.66
N ILE A 246 -87.18 -57.85 19.73
CA ILE A 246 -87.75 -57.02 20.80
C ILE A 246 -86.82 -56.73 22.01
N GLU A 247 -86.91 -55.47 22.48
CA GLU A 247 -86.37 -54.87 23.72
C GLU A 247 -85.11 -53.96 23.65
N GLN A 248 -85.08 -52.93 22.79
CA GLN A 248 -84.10 -51.81 22.94
C GLN A 248 -84.65 -50.42 22.55
N SER A 249 -85.89 -50.10 22.91
CA SER A 249 -86.51 -48.83 22.49
C SER A 249 -86.43 -47.68 23.51
N GLU A 250 -86.05 -47.90 24.77
CA GLU A 250 -86.10 -46.84 25.80
C GLU A 250 -84.73 -46.28 26.22
N GLU A 251 -83.67 -47.09 26.32
CA GLU A 251 -82.31 -46.60 26.63
C GLU A 251 -81.69 -45.78 25.48
N SER A 252 -82.08 -46.10 24.25
CA SER A 252 -81.67 -45.40 23.03
C SER A 252 -82.17 -43.94 22.99
N SER A 253 -83.30 -43.64 23.62
CA SER A 253 -83.88 -42.28 23.66
C SER A 253 -83.14 -41.34 24.63
N ASN A 254 -82.69 -41.84 25.78
CA ASN A 254 -81.95 -41.04 26.77
C ASN A 254 -80.49 -40.80 26.36
N LEU A 255 -79.84 -41.82 25.77
CA LEU A 255 -78.50 -41.68 25.21
C LEU A 255 -78.49 -40.70 24.03
N LEU A 256 -79.51 -40.74 23.17
CA LEU A 256 -79.66 -39.80 22.06
C LEU A 256 -79.75 -38.34 22.54
N LYS A 257 -80.47 -38.08 23.64
CA LYS A 257 -80.58 -36.74 24.23
C LYS A 257 -79.26 -36.24 24.81
N GLN A 258 -78.50 -37.12 25.49
CA GLN A 258 -77.18 -36.76 26.02
C GLN A 258 -76.18 -36.47 24.90
N VAL A 259 -76.12 -37.33 23.88
CA VAL A 259 -75.27 -37.12 22.69
C VAL A 259 -75.66 -35.84 21.95
N GLN A 260 -76.96 -35.53 21.85
CA GLN A 260 -77.43 -34.29 21.24
C GLN A 260 -77.02 -33.04 22.03
N GLN A 261 -76.93 -33.13 23.36
CA GLN A 261 -76.47 -32.04 24.21
C GLN A 261 -74.94 -31.86 24.16
N GLU A 262 -74.19 -32.96 24.16
CA GLU A 262 -72.74 -32.94 23.97
C GLU A 262 -72.36 -32.41 22.56
N MET A 263 -73.11 -32.79 21.51
CA MET A 263 -72.93 -32.22 20.17
C MET A 263 -73.19 -30.71 20.14
N ARG A 264 -74.15 -30.21 20.94
CA ARG A 264 -74.45 -28.77 21.00
C ARG A 264 -73.32 -28.01 21.69
N LEU A 265 -72.82 -28.52 22.81
CA LEU A 265 -71.69 -27.93 23.54
C LEU A 265 -70.41 -27.95 22.70
N LEU A 266 -70.16 -29.06 22.00
CA LEU A 266 -69.00 -29.20 21.11
C LEU A 266 -69.10 -28.22 19.92
N LYS A 267 -70.29 -28.06 19.33
CA LYS A 267 -70.53 -27.06 18.27
C LYS A 267 -70.30 -25.63 18.76
N GLU A 268 -70.72 -25.30 19.98
CA GLU A 268 -70.49 -23.99 20.58
C GLU A 268 -69.01 -23.73 20.87
N GLN A 269 -68.30 -24.72 21.43
CA GLN A 269 -66.86 -24.66 21.65
C GLN A 269 -66.09 -24.51 20.33
N HIS A 270 -66.44 -25.26 19.28
CA HIS A 270 -65.83 -25.10 17.97
C HIS A 270 -66.15 -23.75 17.34
N ALA A 271 -67.37 -23.22 17.50
CA ALA A 271 -67.71 -21.89 17.00
C ALA A 271 -66.88 -20.78 17.68
N VAL A 272 -66.61 -20.91 18.99
CA VAL A 272 -65.73 -19.98 19.72
C VAL A 272 -64.27 -20.16 19.30
N ALA A 273 -63.80 -21.40 19.14
CA ALA A 273 -62.45 -21.69 18.67
C ALA A 273 -62.20 -21.12 17.26
N ILE A 274 -63.16 -21.29 16.34
CA ILE A 274 -63.09 -20.73 14.98
C ILE A 274 -63.04 -19.20 15.03
N LYS A 275 -63.87 -18.55 15.86
CA LYS A 275 -63.84 -17.08 16.02
C LYS A 275 -62.51 -16.58 16.58
N ASN A 276 -61.92 -17.30 17.52
CA ASN A 276 -60.62 -16.94 18.09
C ASN A 276 -59.49 -17.16 17.09
N GLU A 277 -59.53 -18.25 16.30
CA GLU A 277 -58.57 -18.51 15.24
C GLU A 277 -58.69 -17.48 14.11
N GLN A 278 -59.90 -17.09 13.73
CA GLN A 278 -60.15 -16.01 12.76
C GLN A 278 -59.56 -14.68 13.23
N LYS A 279 -59.75 -14.31 14.50
CA LYS A 279 -59.13 -13.10 15.07
C LYS A 279 -57.60 -13.18 15.08
N ARG A 280 -57.04 -14.34 15.41
CA ARG A 280 -55.59 -14.56 15.38
C ARG A 280 -55.04 -14.46 13.97
N ALA A 281 -55.73 -15.01 12.98
CA ALA A 281 -55.38 -14.92 11.56
C ALA A 281 -55.44 -13.46 11.07
N GLN A 282 -56.49 -12.71 11.42
CA GLN A 282 -56.62 -11.29 11.06
C GLN A 282 -55.48 -10.43 11.64
N LEU A 283 -55.11 -10.64 12.90
CA LEU A 283 -53.98 -9.94 13.52
C LEU A 283 -52.65 -10.30 12.86
N ALA A 284 -52.45 -11.57 12.50
CA ALA A 284 -51.26 -12.01 11.77
C ALA A 284 -51.19 -11.41 10.36
N GLU A 285 -52.34 -11.33 9.67
CA GLU A 285 -52.46 -10.70 8.36
C GLU A 285 -52.17 -9.19 8.42
N GLU A 286 -52.69 -8.49 9.43
CA GLU A 286 -52.42 -7.06 9.64
C GLU A 286 -50.94 -6.80 9.95
N GLN A 287 -50.32 -7.64 10.80
CA GLN A 287 -48.88 -7.55 11.07
C GLN A 287 -48.04 -7.82 9.82
N SER A 288 -48.40 -8.84 9.03
CA SER A 288 -47.73 -9.14 7.76
C SER A 288 -47.86 -7.97 6.77
N ARG A 289 -49.05 -7.37 6.68
CA ARG A 289 -49.30 -6.20 5.83
C ARG A 289 -48.49 -4.98 6.27
N ASN A 290 -48.39 -4.72 7.57
CA ASN A 290 -47.57 -3.63 8.10
C ASN A 290 -46.07 -3.85 7.82
N GLN A 291 -45.58 -5.09 7.97
CA GLN A 291 -44.20 -5.42 7.62
C GLN A 291 -43.95 -5.27 6.11
N ALA A 292 -44.87 -5.72 5.27
CA ALA A 292 -44.78 -5.54 3.82
C ALA A 292 -44.72 -4.06 3.42
N ALA A 293 -45.56 -3.22 4.01
CA ALA A 293 -45.55 -1.77 3.76
C ALA A 293 -44.22 -1.10 4.20
N LEU A 294 -43.66 -1.51 5.34
CA LEU A 294 -42.35 -1.02 5.78
C LEU A 294 -41.21 -1.47 4.86
N HIS A 295 -41.29 -2.70 4.33
CA HIS A 295 -40.33 -3.20 3.36
C HIS A 295 -40.47 -2.46 2.02
N GLU A 296 -41.68 -2.20 1.56
CA GLU A 296 -41.96 -1.44 0.34
C GLU A 296 -41.43 -0.01 0.44
N ASP A 297 -41.66 0.69 1.57
CA ASP A 297 -41.12 2.03 1.79
C ASP A 297 -39.58 2.04 1.83
N ARG A 298 -38.97 1.02 2.45
CA ARG A 298 -37.50 0.88 2.43
C ARG A 298 -36.99 0.64 1.01
N VAL A 299 -37.67 -0.19 0.21
CA VAL A 299 -37.30 -0.45 -1.18
C VAL A 299 -37.45 0.82 -2.00
N ALA A 300 -38.56 1.55 -1.88
CA ALA A 300 -38.78 2.83 -2.57
C ALA A 300 -37.68 3.86 -2.24
N ASN A 301 -37.27 3.96 -0.97
CA ASN A 301 -36.17 4.83 -0.55
C ASN A 301 -34.81 4.40 -1.15
N LEU A 302 -34.55 3.10 -1.26
CA LEU A 302 -33.34 2.58 -1.90
C LEU A 302 -33.36 2.81 -3.41
N GLU A 303 -34.51 2.62 -4.06
CA GLU A 303 -34.71 2.91 -5.48
C GLU A 303 -34.53 4.41 -5.77
N ALA A 304 -35.05 5.30 -4.93
CA ALA A 304 -34.83 6.74 -5.05
C ALA A 304 -33.34 7.10 -4.96
N ARG A 305 -32.62 6.56 -3.97
CA ARG A 305 -31.16 6.76 -3.87
C ARG A 305 -30.39 6.16 -5.04
N LEU A 306 -30.84 5.02 -5.57
CA LEU A 306 -30.24 4.40 -6.75
C LEU A 306 -30.50 5.23 -8.00
N ALA A 307 -31.66 5.88 -8.12
CA ALA A 307 -31.96 6.83 -9.19
C ALA A 307 -31.10 8.10 -9.07
N GLU A 308 -30.91 8.65 -7.86
CA GLU A 308 -30.00 9.77 -7.61
C GLU A 308 -28.55 9.39 -7.96
N LEU A 309 -28.09 8.20 -7.57
CA LEU A 309 -26.75 7.74 -7.95
C LEU A 309 -26.63 7.51 -9.46
N SER A 310 -27.66 6.97 -10.10
CA SER A 310 -27.68 6.75 -11.55
C SER A 310 -27.68 8.06 -12.33
N THR A 311 -28.40 9.08 -11.84
CA THR A 311 -28.39 10.41 -12.45
C THR A 311 -27.04 11.09 -12.28
N THR A 312 -26.43 11.04 -11.09
CA THR A 312 -25.09 11.59 -10.87
C THR A 312 -24.03 10.88 -11.71
N VAL A 313 -24.01 9.54 -11.76
CA VAL A 313 -23.13 8.78 -12.65
C VAL A 313 -23.38 9.14 -14.12
N GLY A 314 -24.65 9.28 -14.53
CA GLY A 314 -25.01 9.74 -15.87
C GLY A 314 -24.49 11.14 -16.19
N THR A 315 -24.50 12.08 -15.23
CA THR A 315 -23.91 13.41 -15.42
C THR A 315 -22.38 13.36 -15.55
N TYR A 316 -21.71 12.52 -14.77
CA TYR A 316 -20.26 12.32 -14.89
C TYR A 316 -19.88 11.66 -16.21
N ASP A 317 -20.65 10.69 -16.71
CA ASP A 317 -20.37 10.08 -18.01
C ASP A 317 -20.62 11.05 -19.17
N ARG A 318 -21.67 11.88 -19.10
CA ARG A 318 -21.87 12.99 -20.06
C ARG A 318 -20.72 13.99 -20.04
N LEU A 319 -20.25 14.37 -18.85
CA LEU A 319 -19.10 15.27 -18.73
C LEU A 319 -17.82 14.62 -19.29
N ARG A 320 -17.63 13.33 -19.03
CA ARG A 320 -16.52 12.56 -19.60
C ARG A 320 -16.59 12.44 -21.12
N GLN A 321 -17.78 12.26 -21.69
CA GLN A 321 -17.99 12.27 -23.14
C GLN A 321 -17.70 13.66 -23.72
N GLN A 322 -18.17 14.73 -23.07
CA GLN A 322 -17.85 16.11 -23.46
C GLN A 322 -16.34 16.38 -23.41
N ASP A 323 -15.65 15.91 -22.36
CA ASP A 323 -14.20 16.03 -22.24
C ASP A 323 -13.50 15.21 -23.34
N GLN A 324 -13.95 13.99 -23.63
CA GLN A 324 -13.44 13.18 -24.74
C GLN A 324 -13.65 13.87 -26.09
N GLU A 325 -14.83 14.44 -26.34
CA GLU A 325 -15.11 15.22 -27.55
C GLU A 325 -14.19 16.44 -27.63
N SER A 326 -13.98 17.16 -26.53
CA SER A 326 -13.05 18.29 -26.49
C SER A 326 -11.61 17.86 -26.77
N ILE A 327 -11.18 16.72 -26.22
CA ILE A 327 -9.88 16.11 -26.49
C ILE A 327 -9.80 15.68 -27.95
N HIS A 328 -10.87 15.14 -28.54
CA HIS A 328 -10.90 14.78 -29.95
C HIS A 328 -10.86 16.01 -30.86
N VAL A 329 -11.53 17.10 -30.49
CA VAL A 329 -11.45 18.38 -31.21
C VAL A 329 -10.05 18.96 -31.11
N LEU A 330 -9.45 18.98 -29.92
CA LEU A 330 -8.07 19.44 -29.71
C LEU A 330 -7.07 18.55 -30.45
N LYS A 331 -7.23 17.22 -30.42
CA LYS A 331 -6.43 16.28 -31.22
C LYS A 331 -6.61 16.52 -32.70
N ARG A 332 -7.83 16.81 -33.17
CA ARG A 332 -8.09 17.15 -34.57
C ARG A 332 -7.44 18.48 -34.93
N GLN A 333 -7.53 19.51 -34.09
CA GLN A 333 -6.83 20.78 -34.28
C GLN A 333 -5.32 20.62 -34.25
N LEU A 334 -4.80 19.74 -33.39
CA LEU A 334 -3.37 19.43 -33.30
C LEU A 334 -2.93 18.62 -34.52
N GLN A 335 -3.75 17.69 -34.99
CA GLN A 335 -3.54 16.97 -36.24
C GLN A 335 -3.75 17.85 -37.48
N ASP A 336 -4.62 18.86 -37.44
CA ASP A 336 -4.83 19.83 -38.51
C ASP A 336 -3.71 20.86 -38.52
N LEU A 337 -3.15 21.20 -37.35
CA LEU A 337 -1.91 21.97 -37.23
C LEU A 337 -0.73 21.13 -37.72
N GLU A 338 -0.63 19.87 -37.31
CA GLU A 338 0.39 18.92 -37.73
C GLU A 338 0.25 18.61 -39.22
N ARG A 339 -0.97 18.54 -39.75
CA ARG A 339 -1.28 18.49 -41.18
C ARG A 339 -1.08 19.81 -41.84
N SER A 340 -1.24 20.97 -41.22
CA SER A 340 -0.91 22.26 -41.85
C SER A 340 0.61 22.40 -41.97
N THR A 341 1.37 21.94 -40.97
CA THR A 341 2.82 21.79 -41.06
C THR A 341 3.19 20.71 -42.08
N LEU A 342 2.52 19.55 -42.05
CA LEU A 342 2.78 18.44 -42.98
C LEU A 342 2.20 18.67 -44.37
N THR A 343 1.25 19.56 -44.65
CA THR A 343 0.73 19.91 -45.99
C THR A 343 1.43 21.14 -46.54
N THR A 344 2.07 21.92 -45.67
CA THR A 344 3.23 22.73 -46.07
C THR A 344 4.38 21.81 -46.53
N GLU A 345 4.50 20.58 -45.99
CA GLU A 345 5.53 19.60 -46.38
C GLU A 345 5.07 18.54 -47.42
N ILE A 346 3.76 18.32 -47.59
CA ILE A 346 3.11 17.20 -48.32
C ILE A 346 1.85 17.72 -49.03
N ASN A 347 1.98 18.85 -49.73
CA ASN A 347 1.13 19.16 -50.89
C ASN A 347 1.54 18.32 -52.11
N ASN A 348 1.91 17.06 -51.86
CA ASN A 348 2.74 16.28 -52.75
C ASN A 348 2.33 14.80 -52.84
N ASP A 349 1.07 14.43 -52.55
CA ASP A 349 0.34 13.41 -53.35
C ASP A 349 -0.97 12.91 -52.74
N GLN A 350 -1.86 12.47 -53.64
CA GLN A 350 -3.31 12.34 -53.55
C GLN A 350 -3.88 11.01 -52.99
N SER A 351 -5.16 11.12 -52.63
CA SER A 351 -6.29 10.20 -52.33
C SER A 351 -6.62 9.06 -53.32
N PHE A 352 -7.33 7.98 -52.87
CA PHE A 352 -8.75 7.61 -53.23
C PHE A 352 -9.22 6.20 -52.72
N SER A 353 -10.53 5.92 -52.89
CA SER A 353 -11.49 5.00 -52.21
C SER A 353 -12.11 3.89 -53.14
N TYR A 354 -13.22 3.20 -52.69
CA TYR A 354 -14.31 2.38 -53.35
C TYR A 354 -14.33 0.84 -53.05
N ASN A 355 -15.41 0.01 -53.09
CA ASN A 355 -16.90 -0.03 -52.89
C ASN A 355 -17.41 -1.52 -53.10
N HIS A 356 -18.69 -1.89 -52.79
CA HIS A 356 -19.26 -3.28 -52.87
C HIS A 356 -20.78 -3.32 -53.27
N SER A 357 -21.31 -4.37 -53.96
CA SER A 357 -22.74 -4.87 -53.96
C SER A 357 -23.07 -5.99 -54.99
N GLU A 358 -23.81 -7.07 -54.63
CA GLU A 358 -24.49 -8.06 -55.53
C GLU A 358 -25.51 -9.00 -54.78
N LYS A 359 -26.84 -9.03 -55.10
CA LYS A 359 -27.81 -10.09 -54.65
C LYS A 359 -29.29 -10.02 -55.18
N GLU A 360 -29.63 -10.43 -56.41
CA GLU A 360 -31.06 -10.57 -56.84
C GLU A 360 -31.29 -11.50 -58.08
N TRP A 361 -31.65 -12.79 -57.92
CA TRP A 361 -31.96 -13.66 -59.10
C TRP A 361 -32.92 -14.88 -58.93
N ILE A 362 -33.35 -15.32 -57.73
CA ILE A 362 -33.87 -16.71 -57.58
C ILE A 362 -35.34 -16.83 -57.12
N LEU A 363 -36.36 -16.52 -57.94
CA LEU A 363 -37.75 -16.79 -57.50
C LEU A 363 -38.88 -17.06 -58.55
N ASN A 364 -38.62 -17.52 -59.78
CA ASN A 364 -39.71 -17.58 -60.79
C ASN A 364 -39.87 -18.90 -61.61
N LYS A 365 -40.02 -20.08 -60.99
CA LYS A 365 -40.18 -21.33 -61.79
C LYS A 365 -40.89 -22.51 -61.12
N LEU A 366 -42.21 -22.48 -60.84
CA LEU A 366 -42.88 -23.71 -60.32
C LEU A 366 -44.43 -23.84 -60.46
N ALA A 367 -45.14 -23.21 -61.41
CA ALA A 367 -46.63 -23.21 -61.39
C ALA A 367 -47.40 -23.58 -62.68
N THR A 368 -46.96 -24.52 -63.52
CA THR A 368 -47.76 -24.98 -64.68
C THR A 368 -47.48 -26.47 -65.00
N ASN A 369 -48.50 -27.34 -65.12
CA ASN A 369 -48.59 -28.53 -66.02
C ASN A 369 -49.55 -29.67 -65.56
N SER A 370 -50.87 -29.47 -65.37
CA SER A 370 -51.81 -30.62 -65.20
C SER A 370 -53.30 -30.30 -65.45
N GLY A 371 -53.65 -29.38 -66.36
CA GLY A 371 -55.05 -28.96 -66.60
C GLY A 371 -55.73 -29.52 -67.86
N ASP A 372 -54.97 -29.95 -68.87
CA ASP A 372 -55.49 -29.97 -70.25
C ASP A 372 -56.02 -31.35 -70.75
N ASP A 373 -55.72 -32.47 -70.09
CA ASP A 373 -56.06 -33.81 -70.63
C ASP A 373 -57.54 -34.23 -70.41
N LEU A 374 -58.21 -33.71 -69.38
CA LEU A 374 -59.59 -34.13 -69.06
C LEU A 374 -60.61 -33.54 -70.03
N SER A 375 -60.37 -32.31 -70.51
CA SER A 375 -61.28 -31.60 -71.42
C SER A 375 -61.28 -32.24 -72.82
N ALA A 376 -60.11 -32.66 -73.31
CA ALA A 376 -59.96 -33.26 -74.63
C ALA A 376 -60.72 -34.59 -74.77
N ILE A 377 -60.77 -35.39 -73.70
CA ILE A 377 -61.49 -36.67 -73.68
C ILE A 377 -63.01 -36.46 -73.68
N VAL A 378 -63.50 -35.46 -72.95
CA VAL A 378 -64.93 -35.10 -72.90
C VAL A 378 -65.42 -34.63 -74.27
N ASP A 379 -64.62 -33.82 -74.96
CA ASP A 379 -64.93 -33.34 -76.31
C ASP A 379 -64.99 -34.47 -77.33
N GLU A 380 -64.10 -35.46 -77.22
CA GLU A 380 -64.08 -36.63 -78.09
C GLU A 380 -65.29 -37.55 -77.87
N ILE A 381 -65.71 -37.73 -76.61
CA ILE A 381 -66.94 -38.49 -76.28
C ILE A 381 -68.19 -37.78 -76.82
N MET A 382 -68.27 -36.45 -76.70
CA MET A 382 -69.37 -35.66 -77.25
C MET A 382 -69.40 -35.72 -78.79
N ARG A 383 -68.23 -35.70 -79.44
CA ARG A 383 -68.08 -35.90 -80.88
C ARG A 383 -68.58 -37.27 -81.31
N LEU A 384 -68.16 -38.33 -80.62
CA LEU A 384 -68.61 -39.70 -80.88
C LEU A 384 -70.11 -39.87 -80.67
N LYS A 385 -70.68 -39.29 -79.60
CA LYS A 385 -72.13 -39.27 -79.33
C LYS A 385 -72.91 -38.61 -80.47
N LYS A 386 -72.44 -37.46 -80.98
CA LYS A 386 -73.06 -36.75 -82.10
C LYS A 386 -73.02 -37.57 -83.40
N ILE A 387 -71.92 -38.25 -83.67
CA ILE A 387 -71.79 -39.14 -84.83
C ILE A 387 -72.76 -40.34 -84.71
N LEU A 388 -72.90 -40.92 -83.52
CA LEU A 388 -73.77 -42.07 -83.26
C LEU A 388 -75.26 -41.70 -83.41
N LEU A 389 -75.67 -40.51 -82.94
CA LEU A 389 -77.01 -39.94 -83.16
C LEU A 389 -77.30 -39.69 -84.64
N THR A 390 -76.31 -39.18 -85.38
CA THR A 390 -76.42 -38.90 -86.82
C THR A 390 -76.49 -40.19 -87.65
N GLY A 391 -75.72 -41.22 -87.26
CA GLY A 391 -75.75 -42.55 -87.89
C GLY A 391 -77.07 -43.29 -87.63
N ASN A 392 -77.63 -43.18 -86.43
CA ASN A 392 -78.91 -43.82 -86.09
C ASN A 392 -80.11 -43.21 -86.82
N SER A 393 -80.07 -41.91 -87.11
CA SER A 393 -81.08 -41.22 -87.92
C SER A 393 -81.00 -41.53 -89.43
N CYS A 394 -79.87 -42.07 -89.90
CA CYS A 394 -79.69 -42.56 -91.27
C CYS A 394 -79.91 -44.07 -91.43
N SER A 395 -80.24 -44.79 -90.34
CA SER A 395 -80.47 -46.24 -90.37
C SER A 395 -81.94 -46.57 -90.69
N SER A 396 -82.18 -47.66 -91.42
CA SER A 396 -83.53 -48.04 -91.89
C SER A 396 -84.49 -48.52 -90.78
N ASN A 397 -84.03 -48.58 -89.52
CA ASN A 397 -84.83 -48.80 -88.32
C ASN A 397 -84.25 -47.97 -87.16
N PRO A 398 -84.75 -46.75 -86.91
CA PRO A 398 -84.22 -45.89 -85.86
C PRO A 398 -84.53 -46.52 -84.48
N ILE A 399 -83.48 -46.85 -83.73
CA ILE A 399 -83.60 -47.26 -82.34
C ILE A 399 -83.75 -45.99 -81.50
N ASP A 400 -84.66 -45.98 -80.53
CA ASP A 400 -84.78 -44.87 -79.58
C ASP A 400 -83.56 -44.83 -78.64
N LEU A 401 -82.50 -44.17 -79.11
CA LEU A 401 -81.24 -44.00 -78.39
C LEU A 401 -81.41 -43.18 -77.11
N ASN A 402 -82.49 -42.40 -76.97
CA ASN A 402 -82.75 -41.69 -75.72
C ASN A 402 -82.94 -42.65 -74.56
N LYS A 403 -83.53 -43.84 -74.81
CA LYS A 403 -83.73 -44.88 -73.79
C LYS A 403 -82.45 -45.59 -73.36
N ILE A 404 -81.41 -45.57 -74.21
CA ILE A 404 -80.09 -46.18 -73.96
C ILE A 404 -79.15 -45.18 -73.27
N PHE A 405 -79.26 -43.88 -73.61
CA PHE A 405 -78.54 -42.82 -72.90
C PHE A 405 -79.24 -42.36 -71.62
N SER A 406 -80.51 -42.69 -71.41
CA SER A 406 -81.28 -42.43 -70.18
C SER A 406 -81.19 -43.60 -69.20
N VAL A 407 -80.00 -44.18 -69.02
CA VAL A 407 -79.78 -44.89 -67.75
C VAL A 407 -79.83 -43.79 -66.69
N ALA A 408 -80.97 -43.66 -66.03
CA ALA A 408 -81.07 -43.01 -64.73
C ALA A 408 -80.26 -43.89 -63.76
N THR A 409 -78.94 -43.82 -63.91
CA THR A 409 -78.05 -44.17 -62.84
C THR A 409 -78.32 -43.11 -61.78
N ASP A 410 -79.10 -43.46 -60.76
CA ASP A 410 -79.13 -42.72 -59.50
C ASP A 410 -77.72 -42.78 -58.90
N HIS A 411 -76.82 -41.98 -59.46
CA HIS A 411 -75.45 -41.84 -59.02
C HIS A 411 -75.36 -40.93 -57.81
N THR A 412 -76.48 -40.50 -57.23
CA THR A 412 -76.51 -39.70 -56.00
C THR A 412 -75.76 -40.41 -54.87
N GLU A 413 -75.99 -41.71 -54.65
CA GLU A 413 -75.28 -42.47 -53.61
C GLU A 413 -73.80 -42.66 -53.92
N CYS A 414 -73.43 -42.95 -55.17
CA CYS A 414 -72.02 -43.04 -55.58
C CYS A 414 -71.30 -41.69 -55.53
N GLN A 415 -72.01 -40.59 -55.83
CA GLN A 415 -71.50 -39.23 -55.79
C GLN A 415 -71.38 -38.75 -54.35
N GLU A 416 -72.31 -39.10 -53.47
CA GLU A 416 -72.23 -38.85 -52.04
C GLU A 416 -71.10 -39.66 -51.38
N GLU A 417 -70.94 -40.94 -51.72
CA GLU A 417 -69.80 -41.77 -51.28
C GLU A 417 -68.47 -41.19 -51.80
N LEU A 418 -68.39 -40.80 -53.08
CA LEU A 418 -67.20 -40.17 -53.65
C LEU A 418 -66.90 -38.85 -52.94
N ASN A 419 -67.91 -37.99 -52.74
CA ASN A 419 -67.76 -36.72 -52.01
C ASN A 419 -67.34 -36.94 -50.55
N ARG A 420 -67.84 -38.01 -49.91
CA ARG A 420 -67.44 -38.37 -48.54
C ARG A 420 -65.99 -38.82 -48.50
N VAL A 421 -65.55 -39.64 -49.45
CA VAL A 421 -64.16 -40.11 -49.55
C VAL A 421 -63.22 -38.97 -49.93
N THR A 422 -63.60 -38.08 -50.85
CA THR A 422 -62.79 -36.90 -51.19
C THR A 422 -62.67 -35.95 -50.01
N PHE A 423 -63.76 -35.71 -49.26
CA PHE A 423 -63.71 -34.89 -48.05
C PHE A 423 -62.81 -35.53 -46.98
N GLN A 424 -62.86 -36.85 -46.79
CA GLN A 424 -61.97 -37.56 -45.87
C GLN A 424 -60.50 -37.49 -46.32
N LEU A 425 -60.24 -37.58 -47.62
CA LEU A 425 -58.89 -37.48 -48.19
C LEU A 425 -58.35 -36.06 -48.06
N GLU A 426 -59.17 -35.03 -48.33
CA GLU A 426 -58.82 -33.63 -48.10
C GLU A 426 -58.55 -33.35 -46.62
N ALA A 427 -59.40 -33.86 -45.72
CA ALA A 427 -59.19 -33.76 -44.28
C ALA A 427 -57.85 -34.40 -43.86
N ALA A 428 -57.55 -35.62 -44.32
CA ALA A 428 -56.28 -36.28 -44.07
C ALA A 428 -55.08 -35.51 -44.67
N HIS A 429 -55.24 -34.90 -45.84
CA HIS A 429 -54.21 -34.05 -46.45
C HIS A 429 -53.94 -32.78 -45.64
N THR A 430 -54.99 -32.14 -45.11
CA THR A 430 -54.84 -30.96 -44.24
C THR A 430 -54.16 -31.34 -42.93
N GLU A 431 -54.48 -32.51 -42.37
CA GLU A 431 -53.85 -33.02 -41.16
C GLU A 431 -52.37 -33.36 -41.38
N LEU A 432 -52.03 -34.01 -42.50
CA LEU A 432 -50.64 -34.27 -42.90
C LEU A 432 -49.84 -32.98 -43.11
N LYS A 433 -50.42 -31.96 -43.76
CA LYS A 433 -49.77 -30.64 -43.90
C LYS A 433 -49.52 -29.99 -42.54
N ALA A 434 -50.50 -30.02 -41.64
CA ALA A 434 -50.34 -29.47 -40.29
C ALA A 434 -49.27 -30.22 -39.48
N LEU A 435 -49.19 -31.55 -39.61
CA LEU A 435 -48.12 -32.37 -39.02
C LEU A 435 -46.76 -32.05 -39.63
N GLN A 436 -46.69 -31.83 -40.94
CA GLN A 436 -45.46 -31.48 -41.64
C GLN A 436 -44.95 -30.08 -41.24
N GLU A 437 -45.85 -29.10 -41.08
CA GLU A 437 -45.52 -27.78 -40.55
C GLU A 437 -44.99 -27.89 -39.10
N LYS A 438 -45.67 -28.63 -38.22
CA LYS A 438 -45.18 -28.90 -36.86
C LYS A 438 -43.80 -29.57 -36.85
N LEU A 439 -43.57 -30.52 -37.75
CA LEU A 439 -42.26 -31.18 -37.90
C LEU A 439 -41.19 -30.17 -38.34
N THR A 440 -41.49 -29.28 -39.28
CA THR A 440 -40.53 -28.23 -39.70
C THR A 440 -40.24 -27.24 -38.57
N GLN A 441 -41.25 -26.83 -37.80
CA GLN A 441 -41.07 -25.96 -36.63
C GLN A 441 -40.19 -26.65 -35.58
N GLN A 442 -40.45 -27.92 -35.27
CA GLN A 442 -39.60 -28.69 -34.35
C GLN A 442 -38.15 -28.82 -34.85
N LYS A 443 -37.95 -29.06 -36.16
CA LYS A 443 -36.60 -29.10 -36.75
C LYS A 443 -35.88 -27.76 -36.63
N THR A 444 -36.56 -26.64 -36.88
CA THR A 444 -35.97 -25.30 -36.68
C THR A 444 -35.64 -25.05 -35.22
N HIS A 445 -36.49 -25.48 -34.29
CA HIS A 445 -36.23 -25.34 -32.86
C HIS A 445 -35.00 -26.15 -32.42
N ILE A 446 -34.90 -27.41 -32.87
CA ILE A 446 -33.73 -28.26 -32.63
C ILE A 446 -32.46 -27.60 -33.19
N ALA A 447 -32.49 -27.05 -34.40
CA ALA A 447 -31.34 -26.33 -34.98
C ALA A 447 -30.94 -25.11 -34.13
N THR A 448 -31.90 -24.29 -33.70
CA THR A 448 -31.59 -23.13 -32.83
C THR A 448 -31.03 -23.54 -31.46
N LEU A 449 -31.46 -24.68 -30.93
CA LEU A 449 -30.91 -25.24 -29.69
C LEU A 449 -29.50 -25.77 -29.90
N GLN A 450 -29.22 -26.41 -31.04
CA GLN A 450 -27.88 -26.84 -31.41
C GLN A 450 -26.92 -25.66 -31.54
N ASP A 451 -27.34 -24.57 -32.20
CA ASP A 451 -26.54 -23.34 -32.31
C ASP A 451 -26.28 -22.71 -30.93
N LYS A 452 -27.30 -22.66 -30.06
CA LYS A 452 -27.13 -22.18 -28.69
C LYS A 452 -26.15 -23.04 -27.89
N VAL A 453 -26.22 -24.36 -28.00
CA VAL A 453 -25.28 -25.27 -27.35
C VAL A 453 -23.87 -25.04 -27.88
N GLN A 454 -23.69 -24.83 -29.18
CA GLN A 454 -22.39 -24.51 -29.77
C GLN A 454 -21.82 -23.19 -29.22
N VAL A 455 -22.62 -22.12 -29.18
CA VAL A 455 -22.21 -20.82 -28.64
C VAL A 455 -21.89 -20.90 -27.14
N LEU A 456 -22.68 -21.67 -26.38
CA LEU A 456 -22.40 -21.88 -24.96
C LEU A 456 -21.10 -22.64 -24.76
N ASN A 457 -20.84 -23.67 -25.56
CA ASN A 457 -19.57 -24.41 -25.48
C ASN A 457 -18.38 -23.51 -25.82
N THR A 458 -18.44 -22.68 -26.87
CA THR A 458 -17.35 -21.75 -27.20
C THR A 458 -17.14 -20.73 -26.08
N ASN A 459 -18.21 -20.21 -25.48
CA ASN A 459 -18.10 -19.29 -24.35
C ASN A 459 -17.49 -19.95 -23.10
N ILE A 460 -17.80 -21.23 -22.84
CA ILE A 460 -17.17 -22.00 -21.77
C ILE A 460 -15.68 -22.19 -22.07
N GLU A 461 -15.31 -22.55 -23.29
CA GLU A 461 -13.90 -22.70 -23.71
C GLU A 461 -13.10 -21.40 -23.56
N ASP A 462 -13.69 -20.26 -23.96
CA ASP A 462 -13.09 -18.93 -23.81
C ASP A 462 -12.90 -18.57 -22.33
N GLN A 463 -13.91 -18.81 -21.48
CA GLN A 463 -13.81 -18.59 -20.04
C GLN A 463 -12.76 -19.49 -19.38
N GLU A 464 -12.68 -20.76 -19.78
CA GLU A 464 -11.64 -21.67 -19.31
C GLU A 464 -10.23 -21.18 -19.70
N LEU A 465 -10.08 -20.64 -20.91
CA LEU A 465 -8.82 -20.08 -21.37
C LEU A 465 -8.43 -18.83 -20.57
N GLU A 466 -9.37 -17.92 -20.33
CA GLU A 466 -9.15 -16.73 -19.51
C GLU A 466 -8.76 -17.09 -18.07
N LEU A 467 -9.45 -18.06 -17.46
CA LEU A 467 -9.13 -18.55 -16.13
C LEU A 467 -7.73 -19.19 -16.08
N LYS A 468 -7.36 -19.97 -17.11
CA LYS A 468 -6.00 -20.54 -17.23
C LYS A 468 -4.94 -19.45 -17.31
N GLN A 469 -5.14 -18.42 -18.14
CA GLN A 469 -4.22 -17.30 -18.26
C GLN A 469 -4.13 -16.49 -16.96
N HIS A 470 -5.25 -16.29 -16.26
CA HIS A 470 -5.26 -15.60 -14.97
C HIS A 470 -4.49 -16.41 -13.91
N ASN A 471 -4.68 -17.72 -13.88
CA ASN A 471 -3.95 -18.61 -12.97
C ASN A 471 -2.44 -18.58 -13.24
N GLU A 472 -2.02 -18.55 -14.51
CA GLU A 472 -0.62 -18.43 -14.89
C GLU A 472 -0.01 -17.08 -14.49
N LYS A 473 -0.75 -15.98 -14.66
CA LYS A 473 -0.34 -14.64 -14.18
C LYS A 473 -0.16 -14.62 -12.66
N LEU A 474 -1.10 -15.18 -11.90
CA LEU A 474 -0.99 -15.31 -10.44
C LEU A 474 0.23 -16.16 -10.05
N ARG A 475 0.47 -17.27 -10.75
CA ARG A 475 1.61 -18.14 -10.51
C ARG A 475 2.94 -17.44 -10.75
N LEU A 476 3.04 -16.62 -11.80
CA LEU A 476 4.21 -15.80 -12.08
C LEU A 476 4.39 -14.71 -11.01
N ALA A 477 3.34 -14.00 -10.63
CA ALA A 477 3.40 -12.98 -9.58
C ALA A 477 3.90 -13.57 -8.23
N VAL A 478 3.40 -14.74 -7.85
CA VAL A 478 3.87 -15.46 -6.64
C VAL A 478 5.33 -15.85 -6.75
N LYS A 479 5.80 -16.25 -7.94
CA LYS A 479 7.21 -16.59 -8.17
C LYS A 479 8.09 -15.35 -8.04
N ASP A 480 7.68 -14.22 -8.61
CA ASP A 480 8.41 -12.96 -8.58
C ASP A 480 8.49 -12.40 -7.15
N GLU A 481 7.40 -12.45 -6.39
CA GLU A 481 7.41 -12.09 -4.97
C GLU A 481 8.35 -13.00 -4.18
N ARG A 482 8.30 -14.32 -4.40
CA ARG A 482 9.26 -15.24 -3.75
C ARG A 482 10.71 -14.90 -4.06
N THR A 483 11.03 -14.49 -5.29
CA THR A 483 12.39 -14.07 -5.65
C THR A 483 12.79 -12.76 -4.96
N LYS A 484 11.90 -11.75 -4.92
CA LYS A 484 12.16 -10.49 -4.21
C LYS A 484 12.40 -10.71 -2.71
N TRP A 485 11.60 -11.55 -2.06
CA TRP A 485 11.79 -11.89 -0.65
C TRP A 485 13.11 -12.61 -0.40
N LYS A 486 13.49 -13.52 -1.30
CA LYS A 486 14.78 -14.22 -1.23
C LYS A 486 15.97 -13.27 -1.40
N GLU A 487 15.87 -12.31 -2.32
CA GLU A 487 16.88 -11.25 -2.49
C GLU A 487 16.97 -10.38 -1.25
N ARG A 488 15.84 -9.91 -0.71
CA ARG A 488 15.82 -9.07 0.50
C ARG A 488 16.35 -9.81 1.73
N GLN A 489 16.10 -11.12 1.83
CA GLN A 489 16.71 -11.97 2.86
C GLN A 489 18.22 -12.04 2.70
N ASN A 490 18.73 -12.21 1.47
CA ASN A 490 20.15 -12.24 1.19
C ASN A 490 20.83 -10.89 1.47
N ASP A 491 20.18 -9.78 1.13
CA ASP A 491 20.66 -8.43 1.43
C ASP A 491 20.79 -8.20 2.94
N LEU A 492 19.77 -8.59 3.71
CA LEU A 492 19.82 -8.53 5.17
C LEU A 492 20.94 -9.43 5.73
N GLU A 493 21.10 -10.65 5.22
CA GLU A 493 22.21 -11.53 5.63
C GLU A 493 23.57 -10.88 5.35
N ASN A 494 23.73 -10.25 4.18
CA ASN A 494 24.95 -9.55 3.80
C ASN A 494 25.21 -8.32 4.69
N GLU A 495 24.18 -7.55 5.04
CA GLU A 495 24.31 -6.45 6.00
C GLU A 495 24.77 -6.93 7.38
N TYR A 496 24.19 -8.03 7.88
CA TYR A 496 24.61 -8.60 9.17
C TYR A 496 26.02 -9.18 9.11
N ARG A 497 26.40 -9.85 8.01
CA ARG A 497 27.79 -10.28 7.77
C ARG A 497 28.75 -9.10 7.73
N GLY A 498 28.37 -7.99 7.11
CA GLY A 498 29.15 -6.75 7.10
C GLY A 498 29.36 -6.19 8.50
N LYS A 499 28.27 -6.04 9.28
CA LYS A 499 28.33 -5.59 10.68
C LYS A 499 29.18 -6.50 11.56
N LEU A 500 29.09 -7.82 11.36
CA LEU A 500 29.92 -8.81 12.07
C LEU A 500 31.41 -8.58 11.76
N ASN A 501 31.77 -8.45 10.48
CA ASN A 501 33.15 -8.22 10.06
C ASN A 501 33.71 -6.90 10.63
N ASP A 502 32.89 -5.83 10.67
CA ASP A 502 33.31 -4.56 11.28
C ASP A 502 33.58 -4.70 12.79
N LEU A 503 32.73 -5.43 13.51
CA LEU A 503 32.93 -5.73 14.94
C LEU A 503 34.17 -6.59 15.17
N GLU A 504 34.39 -7.62 14.34
CA GLU A 504 35.59 -8.46 14.39
C GLU A 504 36.86 -7.63 14.14
N GLN A 505 36.84 -6.71 13.16
CA GLN A 505 37.95 -5.81 12.90
C GLN A 505 38.20 -4.83 14.05
N GLN A 506 37.15 -4.29 14.68
CA GLN A 506 37.29 -3.43 15.86
C GLN A 506 37.92 -4.19 17.03
N LEU A 507 37.47 -5.43 17.26
CA LEU A 507 38.01 -6.30 18.30
C LEU A 507 39.47 -6.68 18.01
N HIS A 508 39.81 -6.98 16.75
CA HIS A 508 41.20 -7.22 16.36
C HIS A 508 42.07 -5.98 16.55
N LYS A 509 41.57 -4.79 16.19
CA LYS A 509 42.26 -3.51 16.44
C LYS A 509 42.47 -3.27 17.94
N GLN A 510 41.48 -3.59 18.78
CA GLN A 510 41.61 -3.48 20.23
C GLN A 510 42.66 -4.46 20.78
N ARG A 511 42.62 -5.73 20.35
CA ARG A 511 43.64 -6.74 20.71
C ARG A 511 45.04 -6.27 20.31
N SER A 512 45.22 -5.75 19.09
CA SER A 512 46.52 -5.23 18.63
C SER A 512 46.98 -4.01 19.42
N ARG A 513 46.09 -3.08 19.78
CA ARG A 513 46.43 -1.95 20.66
C ARG A 513 46.82 -2.42 22.06
N SER A 514 46.09 -3.39 22.62
CA SER A 514 46.39 -3.97 23.93
C SER A 514 47.74 -4.69 23.94
N LEU A 515 48.03 -5.48 22.90
CA LEU A 515 49.31 -6.17 22.73
C LEU A 515 50.45 -5.16 22.64
N ARG A 516 50.29 -4.11 21.83
CA ARG A 516 51.27 -3.03 21.68
C ARG A 516 51.51 -2.30 23.00
N LEU A 517 50.48 -2.06 23.81
CA LEU A 517 50.62 -1.44 25.12
C LEU A 517 51.31 -2.38 26.13
N LEU A 518 51.07 -3.68 26.04
CA LEU A 518 51.81 -4.69 26.79
C LEU A 518 53.29 -4.69 26.39
N ASP A 519 53.61 -4.68 25.10
CA ASP A 519 54.99 -4.61 24.59
C ASP A 519 55.71 -3.34 25.08
N GLU A 520 55.04 -2.19 25.05
CA GLU A 520 55.56 -0.94 25.61
C GLU A 520 55.85 -1.06 27.10
N LYS A 521 54.93 -1.66 27.86
CA LYS A 521 55.09 -1.85 29.31
C LYS A 521 56.20 -2.85 29.60
N GLU A 522 56.36 -3.88 28.78
CA GLU A 522 57.45 -4.83 28.91
C GLU A 522 58.80 -4.19 28.54
N GLN A 523 58.85 -3.31 27.54
CA GLN A 523 60.03 -2.50 27.23
C GLN A 523 60.36 -1.51 28.35
N GLU A 524 59.36 -0.87 28.95
CA GLU A 524 59.52 0.01 30.11
C GLU A 524 60.03 -0.78 31.32
N ILE A 525 59.48 -1.97 31.59
CA ILE A 525 59.98 -2.89 32.62
C ILE A 525 61.42 -3.30 32.32
N LYS A 526 61.76 -3.68 31.09
CA LYS A 526 63.13 -4.02 30.69
C LYS A 526 64.06 -2.83 30.85
N ALA A 527 63.67 -1.63 30.44
CA ALA A 527 64.46 -0.41 30.62
C ALA A 527 64.64 -0.07 32.10
N LEU A 528 63.60 -0.23 32.92
CA LEU A 528 63.67 -0.08 34.37
C LEU A 528 64.57 -1.14 34.98
N GLN A 529 64.47 -2.40 34.58
CA GLN A 529 65.35 -3.49 35.00
C GLN A 529 66.80 -3.21 34.59
N THR A 530 67.07 -2.81 33.35
CA THR A 530 68.43 -2.44 32.90
C THR A 530 68.94 -1.21 33.64
N SER A 531 68.10 -0.20 33.87
CA SER A 531 68.48 0.98 34.66
C SER A 531 68.77 0.60 36.12
N PHE A 532 67.93 -0.26 36.71
CA PHE A 532 68.11 -0.81 38.04
C PHE A 532 69.39 -1.64 38.08
N GLU A 533 69.66 -2.46 37.07
CA GLU A 533 70.86 -3.26 36.92
C GLU A 533 72.10 -2.38 36.68
N ILE A 534 71.99 -1.19 36.07
CA ILE A 534 73.09 -0.21 35.95
C ILE A 534 73.33 0.51 37.30
N PHE A 535 72.26 0.96 37.95
CA PHE A 535 72.33 1.59 39.28
C PHE A 535 72.78 0.61 40.37
N HIS A 536 72.42 -0.66 40.22
CA HIS A 536 72.85 -1.74 41.07
C HIS A 536 74.15 -2.39 40.59
N SER A 537 74.58 -2.33 39.34
CA SER A 537 75.94 -2.77 38.93
C SER A 537 77.02 -1.86 39.50
N ASN A 538 76.68 -0.61 39.80
CA ASN A 538 77.55 0.30 40.53
C ASN A 538 77.48 0.11 42.07
N ASN A 539 76.64 -0.81 42.56
CA ASN A 539 76.48 -1.14 43.98
C ASN A 539 76.46 -2.65 44.31
N HIS A 540 76.57 -3.54 43.31
CA HIS A 540 76.63 -5.00 43.44
C HIS A 540 78.09 -5.47 43.48
N HIS A 541 78.87 -4.82 44.33
CA HIS A 541 79.99 -5.51 44.97
C HIS A 541 79.70 -5.86 46.43
N ASN A 542 78.48 -5.66 46.92
CA ASN A 542 78.06 -6.22 48.20
C ASN A 542 76.60 -6.65 48.17
N ILE A 543 76.35 -7.79 48.80
CA ILE A 543 75.06 -8.42 49.08
C ILE A 543 74.60 -9.39 47.98
N SER A 544 75.26 -10.54 48.04
CA SER A 544 74.72 -11.86 47.78
C SER A 544 73.48 -12.16 48.64
N ALA A 545 72.65 -13.06 48.11
CA ALA A 545 71.73 -13.97 48.79
C ALA A 545 70.27 -13.50 49.07
N ILE A 546 69.36 -14.31 48.52
CA ILE A 546 68.05 -14.81 49.02
C ILE A 546 67.04 -14.73 47.85
N SER A 547 67.08 -15.72 46.96
CA SER A 547 66.19 -16.89 46.90
C SER A 547 64.69 -16.57 46.82
N GLU A 548 64.14 -16.88 45.65
CA GLU A 548 62.99 -17.78 45.46
C GLU A 548 61.72 -17.52 46.27
N THR A 549 60.59 -17.32 45.59
CA THR A 549 59.48 -18.31 45.55
C THR A 549 58.16 -17.72 45.03
N ASN A 550 57.51 -18.53 44.17
CA ASN A 550 56.06 -18.74 43.99
C ASN A 550 55.22 -17.67 43.28
N ASN A 551 54.71 -17.92 42.06
CA ASN A 551 53.65 -18.86 41.62
C ASN A 551 52.22 -18.53 42.11
N ALA A 552 51.41 -18.15 41.09
CA ALA A 552 50.11 -18.72 40.74
C ALA A 552 48.81 -18.27 41.43
N VAL A 553 47.73 -18.40 40.61
CA VAL A 553 46.28 -18.50 40.93
C VAL A 553 45.56 -17.12 40.97
N SER A 554 44.71 -16.74 40.01
CA SER A 554 43.45 -17.30 39.46
C SER A 554 42.22 -17.08 40.37
N SER A 555 41.05 -16.92 39.73
CA SER A 555 39.67 -16.80 40.26
C SER A 555 39.23 -15.34 40.50
N ASP A 556 38.34 -14.74 39.71
CA ASP A 556 36.91 -15.08 39.45
C ASP A 556 36.02 -14.84 40.68
N ALA A 557 35.12 -13.87 40.57
CA ALA A 557 33.77 -13.81 41.16
C ALA A 557 33.18 -12.38 41.08
N GLU A 558 32.13 -12.27 40.26
CA GLU A 558 30.78 -11.77 40.61
C GLU A 558 30.57 -10.39 41.27
N SER A 559 29.69 -9.65 40.59
CA SER A 559 28.51 -8.94 41.11
C SER A 559 28.69 -7.85 42.17
N ASP A 560 28.30 -6.65 41.73
CA ASP A 560 27.14 -5.91 42.23
C ASP A 560 27.38 -4.43 42.52
N ASP A 561 26.35 -3.71 42.14
CA ASP A 561 26.10 -2.29 42.16
C ASP A 561 26.09 -1.76 43.60
N GLU A 562 26.81 -0.68 43.90
CA GLU A 562 26.25 0.42 44.69
C GLU A 562 27.17 1.65 44.74
N ALA A 563 26.53 2.80 44.53
CA ALA A 563 27.10 4.11 44.48
C ALA A 563 27.72 4.55 45.82
N HIS A 564 29.01 4.88 45.80
CA HIS A 564 29.62 5.72 46.81
C HIS A 564 30.33 6.92 46.19
N HIS A 565 29.70 8.08 46.37
CA HIS A 565 30.32 9.40 46.30
C HIS A 565 31.62 9.43 47.12
N LEU A 566 32.76 9.57 46.44
CA LEU A 566 34.00 9.98 47.09
C LEU A 566 34.56 11.23 46.39
N ALA A 567 34.36 12.35 47.09
CA ALA A 567 35.02 13.61 46.85
C ALA A 567 36.55 13.44 46.97
N PHE A 568 37.28 13.74 45.90
CA PHE A 568 38.73 13.88 45.96
C PHE A 568 39.15 15.36 46.08
N PRO A 569 40.22 15.66 46.84
CA PRO A 569 40.54 17.01 47.30
C PRO A 569 41.29 17.81 46.24
N GLN A 570 40.89 19.07 46.06
CA GLN A 570 41.63 20.04 45.25
C GLN A 570 43.01 20.31 45.84
N LYS A 571 44.08 19.79 45.22
CA LYS A 571 45.43 20.36 45.35
C LYS A 571 45.58 21.52 44.36
N LYS A 572 45.49 22.74 44.88
CA LYS A 572 45.87 23.99 44.20
C LYS A 572 47.36 23.96 43.87
N LEU A 573 47.70 23.78 42.60
CA LEU A 573 49.01 24.12 42.05
C LEU A 573 48.89 25.50 41.40
N SER A 574 49.49 26.49 42.08
CA SER A 574 49.65 27.85 41.59
C SER A 574 50.69 27.87 40.46
N VAL A 575 50.26 28.17 39.24
CA VAL A 575 51.16 28.44 38.11
C VAL A 575 51.00 29.89 37.70
N LYS A 576 52.08 30.65 37.84
CA LYS A 576 52.20 32.06 37.43
C LYS A 576 51.97 32.21 35.92
N PRO A 577 51.27 33.25 35.44
CA PRO A 577 50.95 33.39 34.02
C PRO A 577 52.18 33.88 33.26
N LYS A 578 52.77 33.01 32.45
CA LYS A 578 53.77 33.39 31.44
C LYS A 578 53.01 33.87 30.22
N LYS A 579 53.25 35.11 29.79
CA LYS A 579 52.66 35.73 28.60
C LYS A 579 52.85 34.81 27.39
N LEU A 580 51.76 34.19 26.94
CA LEU A 580 51.72 33.39 25.71
C LEU A 580 51.42 34.29 24.52
N ALA A 581 52.12 34.01 23.43
CA ALA A 581 52.09 34.75 22.19
C ALA A 581 50.70 34.69 21.53
N VAL A 582 50.38 35.77 20.81
CA VAL A 582 49.13 35.98 20.05
C VAL A 582 48.82 34.85 19.03
N SER A 583 49.80 34.00 18.71
CA SER A 583 49.63 32.83 17.83
C SER A 583 48.88 31.66 18.49
N ASP A 584 49.07 31.42 19.80
CA ASP A 584 48.38 30.33 20.52
C ASP A 584 46.92 30.68 20.81
N SER A 585 46.61 31.98 20.90
CA SER A 585 45.25 32.48 21.13
C SER A 585 44.33 32.21 19.93
N CYS A 586 44.85 32.23 18.70
CA CYS A 586 44.07 31.92 17.49
C CYS A 586 43.74 30.43 17.36
N HIS A 587 44.67 29.53 17.72
CA HIS A 587 44.46 28.08 17.66
C HIS A 587 43.55 27.61 18.81
N MET A 588 43.72 28.19 19.99
CA MET A 588 42.86 27.95 21.16
C MET A 588 41.43 28.48 20.92
N LEU A 589 41.27 29.62 20.23
CA LEU A 589 39.96 30.15 19.82
C LEU A 589 39.31 29.27 18.75
N HIS A 590 40.06 28.78 17.77
CA HIS A 590 39.53 27.86 16.75
C HIS A 590 39.06 26.55 17.37
N TYR A 591 39.88 25.95 18.25
CA TYR A 591 39.51 24.74 18.98
C TYR A 591 38.32 24.97 19.92
N ALA A 592 38.27 26.10 20.62
CA ALA A 592 37.11 26.47 21.45
C ALA A 592 35.83 26.67 20.61
N ASN A 593 35.94 27.25 19.42
CA ASN A 593 34.83 27.42 18.48
C ASN A 593 34.38 26.07 17.89
N GLU A 594 35.32 25.18 17.59
CA GLU A 594 34.99 23.83 17.10
C GLU A 594 34.35 22.97 18.19
N ILE A 595 34.80 23.07 19.44
CA ILE A 595 34.12 22.47 20.60
C ILE A 595 32.72 23.06 20.74
N ALA A 596 32.57 24.38 20.69
CA ALA A 596 31.26 25.02 20.80
C ALA A 596 30.29 24.57 19.69
N ARG A 597 30.78 24.37 18.46
CA ARG A 597 29.98 23.80 17.35
C ARG A 597 29.58 22.36 17.63
N LYS A 598 30.51 21.52 18.09
CA LYS A 598 30.22 20.13 18.47
C LYS A 598 29.25 20.07 19.64
N ASP A 599 29.35 20.96 20.62
CA ASP A 599 28.43 21.05 21.75
C ASP A 599 27.02 21.51 21.30
N ILE A 600 26.94 22.46 20.37
CA ILE A 600 25.66 22.85 19.74
C ILE A 600 25.06 21.68 18.95
N GLU A 601 25.87 20.96 18.19
CA GLU A 601 25.42 19.79 17.44
C GLU A 601 24.97 18.66 18.37
N ILE A 602 25.73 18.35 19.42
CA ILE A 602 25.36 17.35 20.44
C ILE A 602 24.08 17.77 21.16
N THR A 603 23.92 19.05 21.51
CA THR A 603 22.69 19.53 22.16
C THR A 603 21.50 19.47 21.20
N ASN A 604 21.68 19.79 19.92
CA ASN A 604 20.64 19.64 18.90
C ASN A 604 20.27 18.18 18.67
N LEU A 605 21.25 17.27 18.57
CA LEU A 605 21.02 15.83 18.45
C LEU A 605 20.32 15.26 19.69
N ARG A 606 20.69 15.71 20.90
CA ARG A 606 20.00 15.33 22.14
C ARG A 606 18.57 15.84 22.19
N LYS A 607 18.31 17.08 21.75
CA LYS A 607 16.95 17.62 21.62
C LYS A 607 16.13 16.84 20.60
N SER A 608 16.69 16.56 19.44
CA SER A 608 16.04 15.76 18.40
C SER A 608 15.72 14.35 18.90
N ARG A 609 16.67 13.70 19.60
CA ARG A 609 16.47 12.40 20.23
C ARG A 609 15.35 12.45 21.28
N TYR A 610 15.35 13.45 22.15
CA TYR A 610 14.31 13.62 23.17
C TYR A 610 12.93 13.83 22.53
N VAL A 611 12.82 14.63 21.47
CA VAL A 611 11.56 14.85 20.75
C VAL A 611 11.09 13.55 20.09
N ALA A 612 11.99 12.79 19.45
CA ALA A 612 11.66 11.50 18.85
C ALA A 612 11.21 10.48 19.92
N GLU A 613 11.93 10.38 21.04
CA GLU A 613 11.57 9.52 22.18
C GLU A 613 10.23 9.92 22.80
N ALA A 614 9.96 11.22 22.97
CA ALA A 614 8.70 11.74 23.48
C ALA A 614 7.53 11.42 22.53
N SER A 615 7.74 11.60 21.21
CA SER A 615 6.77 11.20 20.18
C SER A 615 6.50 9.70 20.21
N MET A 616 7.54 8.88 20.39
CA MET A 616 7.41 7.42 20.49
C MET A 616 6.63 7.03 21.74
N ARG A 617 6.93 7.62 22.91
CA ARG A 617 6.18 7.38 24.15
C ARG A 617 4.72 7.78 24.01
N LYS A 618 4.44 8.93 23.39
CA LYS A 618 3.07 9.38 23.13
C LYS A 618 2.32 8.41 22.20
N ALA A 619 2.94 7.97 21.11
CA ALA A 619 2.34 7.00 20.19
C ALA A 619 2.08 5.64 20.87
N ILE A 620 2.99 5.20 21.74
CA ILE A 620 2.77 3.97 22.56
C ILE A 620 1.58 4.16 23.49
N GLN A 621 1.47 5.30 24.18
CA GLN A 621 0.35 5.58 25.08
C GLN A 621 -0.99 5.64 24.32
N GLU A 622 -1.03 6.32 23.17
CA GLU A 622 -2.21 6.38 22.30
C GLU A 622 -2.61 4.98 21.81
N LYS A 623 -1.63 4.14 21.43
CA LYS A 623 -1.89 2.75 21.04
C LYS A 623 -2.46 1.93 22.19
N VAL A 624 -1.89 2.04 23.39
CA VAL A 624 -2.37 1.30 24.58
C VAL A 624 -3.79 1.72 24.92
N ALA A 625 -4.07 3.03 24.94
CA ALA A 625 -5.42 3.54 25.21
C ALA A 625 -6.44 3.04 24.16
N ALA A 626 -6.09 3.06 22.88
CA ALA A 626 -6.95 2.51 21.83
C ALA A 626 -7.16 1.00 21.98
N GLN A 627 -6.12 0.26 22.39
CA GLN A 627 -6.22 -1.18 22.65
C GLN A 627 -7.13 -1.47 23.86
N GLU A 628 -7.03 -0.71 24.93
CA GLU A 628 -7.93 -0.81 26.09
C GLU A 628 -9.38 -0.52 25.69
N GLU A 629 -9.63 0.54 24.91
CA GLU A 629 -10.96 0.84 24.39
C GLU A 629 -11.51 -0.32 23.55
N LEU A 630 -10.70 -0.88 22.65
CA LEU A 630 -11.11 -2.04 21.85
C LEU A 630 -11.41 -3.27 22.72
N LEU A 631 -10.59 -3.54 23.75
CA LEU A 631 -10.84 -4.64 24.69
C LEU A 631 -12.15 -4.44 25.46
N THR A 632 -12.45 -3.23 25.91
CA THR A 632 -13.74 -2.93 26.57
C THR A 632 -14.92 -3.14 25.62
N LYS A 633 -14.77 -2.76 24.35
CA LYS A 633 -15.80 -2.96 23.32
C LYS A 633 -16.00 -4.43 22.99
N ILE A 634 -14.92 -5.21 22.88
CA ILE A 634 -14.98 -6.66 22.68
C ILE A 634 -15.72 -7.30 23.86
N SER A 635 -15.33 -6.98 25.10
CA SER A 635 -16.01 -7.53 26.28
C SER A 635 -17.51 -7.17 26.33
N ALA A 636 -17.88 -5.94 25.97
CA ALA A 636 -19.28 -5.53 25.91
C ALA A 636 -20.08 -6.26 24.81
N LEU A 637 -19.44 -6.51 23.66
CA LEU A 637 -20.03 -7.28 22.56
C LEU A 637 -20.15 -8.77 22.92
N GLU A 638 -19.14 -9.35 23.56
CA GLU A 638 -19.19 -10.71 24.10
C GLU A 638 -20.33 -10.86 25.11
N GLU A 639 -20.51 -9.90 26.03
CA GLU A 639 -21.65 -9.91 26.97
C GLU A 639 -23.00 -9.83 26.24
N HIS A 640 -23.07 -9.05 25.16
CA HIS A 640 -24.27 -8.97 24.32
C HIS A 640 -24.57 -10.29 23.60
N VAL A 641 -23.54 -10.94 23.07
CA VAL A 641 -23.67 -12.26 22.43
C VAL A 641 -24.13 -13.28 23.47
N ASP A 642 -23.48 -13.37 24.63
CA ASP A 642 -23.86 -14.25 25.74
C ASP A 642 -25.30 -14.01 26.21
N ARG A 643 -25.74 -12.74 26.22
CA ARG A 643 -27.12 -12.37 26.55
C ARG A 643 -28.09 -12.87 25.47
N LEU A 644 -27.77 -12.68 24.19
CA LEU A 644 -28.61 -13.16 23.08
C LEU A 644 -28.67 -14.70 23.03
N GLU A 645 -27.56 -15.38 23.34
CA GLU A 645 -27.52 -16.84 23.47
C GLU A 645 -28.42 -17.32 24.61
N ARG A 646 -28.41 -16.65 25.76
CA ARG A 646 -29.33 -16.92 26.87
C ARG A 646 -30.79 -16.64 26.49
N CYS A 647 -31.07 -15.69 25.61
CA CYS A 647 -32.42 -15.39 25.10
C CYS A 647 -32.90 -16.34 23.99
N LYS A 648 -32.10 -17.32 23.55
CA LYS A 648 -32.44 -18.21 22.42
C LYS A 648 -33.64 -19.11 22.71
N THR A 649 -33.85 -19.50 23.96
CA THR A 649 -35.02 -20.28 24.39
C THR A 649 -36.08 -19.35 24.99
N ARG A 650 -37.37 -19.70 24.83
CA ARG A 650 -38.48 -18.93 25.43
C ARG A 650 -38.35 -18.81 26.95
N GLU A 651 -37.87 -19.87 27.60
CA GLU A 651 -37.61 -19.90 29.04
C GLU A 651 -36.42 -19.00 29.43
N GLY A 652 -35.35 -18.97 28.61
CA GLY A 652 -34.20 -18.08 28.83
C GLY A 652 -34.52 -16.60 28.62
N ALA A 653 -35.34 -16.27 27.61
CA ALA A 653 -35.84 -14.90 27.41
C ALA A 653 -36.72 -14.43 28.57
N ASN A 654 -37.59 -15.31 29.10
CA ASN A 654 -38.40 -15.01 30.29
C ASN A 654 -37.53 -14.79 31.53
N LEU A 655 -36.43 -15.54 31.69
CA LEU A 655 -35.48 -15.37 32.80
C LEU A 655 -34.66 -14.07 32.70
N GLU A 656 -34.20 -13.67 31.52
CA GLU A 656 -33.50 -12.38 31.32
C GLU A 656 -34.44 -11.18 31.54
N TYR A 657 -35.69 -11.28 31.09
CA TYR A 657 -36.72 -10.30 31.42
C TYR A 657 -36.94 -10.22 32.94
N LEU A 658 -37.10 -11.37 33.60
CA LEU A 658 -37.26 -11.45 35.05
C LEU A 658 -36.06 -10.84 35.79
N LYS A 659 -34.84 -11.12 35.34
CA LYS A 659 -33.60 -10.53 35.88
C LYS A 659 -33.62 -9.01 35.79
N ASN A 660 -34.01 -8.45 34.64
CA ASN A 660 -34.10 -6.99 34.45
C ASN A 660 -35.19 -6.35 35.33
N VAL A 661 -36.34 -7.01 35.47
CA VAL A 661 -37.44 -6.54 36.34
C VAL A 661 -37.03 -6.60 37.81
N ILE A 662 -36.34 -7.66 38.25
CA ILE A 662 -35.82 -7.79 39.62
C ILE A 662 -34.75 -6.73 39.92
N ILE A 663 -33.79 -6.53 39.01
CA ILE A 663 -32.76 -5.49 39.16
C ILE A 663 -33.43 -4.11 39.26
N SER A 664 -34.38 -3.81 38.37
CA SER A 664 -35.13 -2.56 38.38
C SER A 664 -35.97 -2.39 39.66
N TYR A 665 -36.53 -3.49 40.17
CA TYR A 665 -37.28 -3.50 41.43
C TYR A 665 -36.40 -3.19 42.65
N ILE A 666 -35.15 -3.70 42.67
CA ILE A 666 -34.18 -3.43 43.74
C ILE A 666 -33.64 -2.00 43.67
N VAL A 667 -33.36 -1.49 42.47
CA VAL A 667 -32.77 -0.16 42.26
C VAL A 667 -33.81 0.96 42.38
N SER A 668 -35.07 0.69 42.02
CA SER A 668 -36.13 1.71 42.06
C SER A 668 -36.55 2.05 43.48
N LYS A 669 -36.60 3.36 43.76
CA LYS A 669 -37.06 3.92 45.05
C LYS A 669 -38.57 4.17 45.08
N ASP A 670 -39.22 4.13 43.93
CA ASP A 670 -40.64 4.43 43.77
C ASP A 670 -41.52 3.26 44.25
N PRO A 671 -42.45 3.46 45.21
CA PRO A 671 -43.35 2.41 45.66
C PRO A 671 -44.31 1.92 44.56
N ASP A 672 -44.75 2.78 43.65
CA ASP A 672 -45.71 2.41 42.62
C ASP A 672 -45.06 1.65 41.47
N GLY A 673 -43.88 2.09 41.02
CA GLY A 673 -43.04 1.32 40.11
C GLY A 673 -42.67 -0.06 40.67
N ARG A 674 -42.39 -0.17 41.98
CA ARG A 674 -42.12 -1.46 42.64
C ARG A 674 -43.33 -2.39 42.63
N ARG A 675 -44.56 -1.89 42.80
CA ARG A 675 -45.78 -2.71 42.66
C ARG A 675 -45.95 -3.24 41.25
N HIS A 676 -45.76 -2.39 40.24
CA HIS A 676 -45.88 -2.81 38.84
C HIS A 676 -44.82 -3.87 38.47
N MET A 677 -43.58 -3.70 38.91
CA MET A 677 -42.51 -4.68 38.72
C MET A 677 -42.75 -5.98 39.49
N MET A 678 -43.33 -5.92 40.70
CA MET A 678 -43.72 -7.11 41.47
C MET A 678 -44.83 -7.90 40.77
N ASN A 679 -45.82 -7.22 40.17
CA ASN A 679 -46.85 -7.86 39.38
C ASN A 679 -46.27 -8.56 38.14
N ALA A 680 -45.27 -7.95 37.49
CA ALA A 680 -44.55 -8.58 36.39
C ALA A 680 -43.73 -9.81 36.83
N ILE A 681 -43.07 -9.76 38.00
CA ILE A 681 -42.38 -10.91 38.61
C ILE A 681 -43.36 -12.05 38.91
N SER A 682 -44.51 -11.71 39.51
CA SER A 682 -45.58 -12.65 39.85
C SER A 682 -46.16 -13.36 38.63
N ALA A 683 -46.28 -12.64 37.51
CA ALA A 683 -46.78 -13.19 36.25
C ALA A 683 -45.78 -14.17 35.60
N VAL A 684 -44.47 -13.87 35.67
CA VAL A 684 -43.42 -14.72 35.08
C VAL A 684 -43.16 -15.97 35.94
N LEU A 685 -43.22 -15.86 37.26
CA LEU A 685 -43.02 -16.97 38.21
C LEU A 685 -44.30 -17.75 38.56
N GLN A 686 -45.45 -17.34 38.04
CA GLN A 686 -46.77 -17.98 38.24
C GLN A 686 -47.13 -18.16 39.73
N PHE A 687 -47.01 -17.09 40.52
CA PHE A 687 -47.40 -17.14 41.94
C PHE A 687 -48.87 -17.48 42.11
N THR A 688 -49.16 -18.24 43.16
CA THR A 688 -50.54 -18.54 43.55
C THR A 688 -51.24 -17.28 44.06
N PRO A 689 -52.59 -17.24 44.03
CA PRO A 689 -53.36 -16.11 44.54
C PRO A 689 -53.05 -15.79 46.02
N ALA A 690 -52.77 -16.83 46.83
CA ALA A 690 -52.42 -16.68 48.23
C ALA A 690 -51.04 -16.02 48.44
N GLU A 691 -50.03 -16.41 47.63
CA GLU A 691 -48.69 -15.81 47.65
C GLU A 691 -48.71 -14.35 47.19
N THR A 692 -49.48 -14.06 46.12
CA THR A 692 -49.66 -12.70 45.60
C THR A 692 -50.30 -11.78 46.65
N GLN A 693 -51.29 -12.30 47.40
CA GLN A 693 -51.94 -11.56 48.49
C GLN A 693 -51.00 -11.32 49.68
N ALA A 694 -50.19 -12.30 50.05
CA ALA A 694 -49.18 -12.17 51.10
C ALA A 694 -48.14 -11.09 50.76
N ILE A 695 -47.62 -11.09 49.53
CA ILE A 695 -46.63 -10.11 49.06
C ILE A 695 -47.21 -8.69 49.04
N ASN A 696 -48.42 -8.52 48.51
CA ASN A 696 -49.10 -7.21 48.51
C ASN A 696 -49.32 -6.70 49.94
N SER A 697 -49.69 -7.57 50.88
CA SER A 697 -49.86 -7.18 52.28
C SER A 697 -48.55 -6.73 52.96
N ALA A 698 -47.42 -7.32 52.58
CA ALA A 698 -46.10 -6.94 53.06
C ALA A 698 -45.61 -5.61 52.45
N LEU A 699 -45.90 -5.35 51.18
CA LEU A 699 -45.59 -4.09 50.48
C LEU A 699 -46.43 -2.90 50.96
N HIS A 700 -47.59 -3.15 51.56
CA HIS A 700 -48.44 -2.13 52.17
C HIS A 700 -48.06 -1.79 53.63
N LYS A 701 -47.17 -2.56 54.27
CA LYS A 701 -46.82 -2.44 55.70
C LYS A 701 -45.58 -1.57 56.00
N LYS A 702 -45.12 -0.76 55.05
CA LYS A 702 -44.03 0.20 55.26
C LYS A 702 -44.41 1.60 54.81
#